data_AF-F8JZZ9-F1
#
_entry.id   AF-F8JZZ9-F1
#
_cell.length_a   1.000
_cell.length_b   1.000
_cell.length_c   1.000
_cell.angle_alpha   90.00
_cell.angle_beta   90.00
_cell.angle_gamma   90.00
#
_symmetry.space_group_name_H-M   'P 1'
#
loop_
_entity.id
_entity.type
_entity.pdbx_description
1 polymer ?
#
loop_
_entity_poly.entity_id
_entity_poly.type
_entity_poly.pdbx_seq_one_letter_code
_entity_poly.pdbx_strand_id
1 'polypeptide(L)'
;MGKPIVQEPQDGADPFATGRLRRGVLDAWKASAARFREDANAEEDLALGGYRDRLVVELAQNAADAAVRAGTTGRLRLTLREGVLAAANTGAPLDAAGVESLSTLRASAKRDDAAEAAVGRFGVGFSAVLAVSDEPAVIGRTGGVRWSLAEARAAAEETAADAPELADELRRRDGHVPLLRLPFPAEGAAPEGYDTVVVLPLRDGAAEDLAHRLLAGVDDALLLTLPGLAEVVVETADTVRILTRRQLLEGDVVVEDSAGQFTRWRVVGDGGVLDPALLADRPVEERLRPGWSVTWAVPVGTDGAPARPRTASVVHAPTPTDEPLGLPALLIASYPLDPTRRHVAPGPLADFLTARAADAYVTLLRDWRPVTTGVIDLVPGPLGAGRLDADLRHRVLEELPRTAFLPRAGAAAEEDEDGGPLRPDRAELVEGASAAAVTVLSEVFPALLPAGLERRAELRALGVARVPLGDIVDRLAGAERPADWWHRLYDALAGTDPDRLSGLPVPLTDNRTVVGPRHILLPTADGPLPPGLARLGLKVAHPDAAHPLLEKLGATPATPRAVLTTPQVRAAVAASMDAQEIWDEDGTTLDPEELAELVLTLVRDAALTPGEEPWLGALALPDDEGEPTPASELVLPGSDFEQVIRPGELACCDPELAERWGGQPLTAVGVLATFALVRATDVVLDPDDLEPRDTDWAEPDDPGLLDAVDVWCEDVLDQLPPTDVPPVATELVAVRDLDLVDDDAWPRALALLARPPLREAITAPVRVLLPDGTTRNVRPYAAWWLRDHPVLDGRRPVGLRAAGGDPLLAGLYDDAETASVDDEVLRALGVRTSVPALLAEPGGAAELLTRLADPDRPVTPAQLRALYAELAALDPAEVTLPERLRAVVDGEVRVVDAADALVADAPDLLPLAAGRALLPAGPGYAVELAELFQVPRLGEAVPAPVVSAGEPHEVPAEVRELLPGAPDSYVEHEELLVADGVEVDWRYADGVLHAATLEGVAAGLAWAAGEWQRRFEVAALLEDPSRAEELATARWFD
;
A
#
# COMPACT_ATOMS: atom_id res chain seq x y z
N MET A 1 14.94 49.09 52.16
CA MET A 1 15.33 50.50 52.34
C MET A 1 14.17 51.25 52.96
N GLY A 2 14.43 52.22 53.83
CA GLY A 2 13.39 53.14 54.31
C GLY A 2 12.86 54.03 53.18
N LYS A 3 11.65 54.58 53.35
CA LYS A 3 11.03 55.52 52.41
C LYS A 3 12.01 56.66 52.08
N PRO A 4 12.36 56.93 50.80
CA PRO A 4 13.17 58.09 50.46
C PRO A 4 12.41 59.35 50.87
N ILE A 5 13.00 60.13 51.78
CA ILE A 5 12.38 61.34 52.34
C ILE A 5 12.84 62.52 51.48
N VAL A 6 11.89 63.17 50.80
CA VAL A 6 12.11 64.46 50.13
C VAL A 6 11.84 65.56 51.15
N GLN A 7 12.80 66.43 51.39
CA GLN A 7 12.66 67.56 52.32
C GLN A 7 12.91 68.89 51.60
N GLU A 8 12.37 69.97 52.17
CA GLU A 8 12.79 71.31 51.78
C GLU A 8 14.21 71.59 52.31
N PRO A 9 15.06 72.30 51.54
CA PRO A 9 16.41 72.60 51.98
C PRO A 9 16.39 73.45 53.25
N GLN A 10 17.02 72.97 54.33
CA GLN A 10 16.99 73.66 55.64
C GLN A 10 17.74 75.01 55.61
N ASP A 11 18.68 75.19 54.69
CA ASP A 11 19.51 76.40 54.54
C ASP A 11 19.16 77.28 53.32
N GLY A 12 18.06 76.98 52.60
CA GLY A 12 17.64 77.74 51.42
C GLY A 12 18.55 77.60 50.19
N ALA A 13 19.40 76.57 50.14
CA ALA A 13 20.28 76.29 49.01
C ALA A 13 19.47 75.89 47.74
N ASP A 14 19.69 76.61 46.63
CA ASP A 14 19.08 76.35 45.32
C ASP A 14 20.19 76.17 44.27
N PRO A 15 20.91 75.03 44.27
CA PRO A 15 22.07 74.79 43.39
C PRO A 15 21.71 74.78 41.89
N PHE A 16 20.43 74.63 41.57
CA PHE A 16 19.91 74.58 40.20
C PHE A 16 19.22 75.87 39.75
N ALA A 17 19.18 76.90 40.60
CA ALA A 17 18.49 78.17 40.33
C ALA A 17 17.01 77.99 39.92
N THR A 18 16.31 77.03 40.55
CA THR A 18 14.89 76.73 40.34
C THR A 18 14.00 77.97 40.54
N GLY A 19 14.35 78.84 41.49
CA GLY A 19 13.63 80.10 41.72
C GLY A 19 13.74 81.10 40.57
N ARG A 20 14.80 81.05 39.75
CA ARG A 20 14.91 81.85 38.51
C ARG A 20 13.99 81.30 37.42
N LEU A 21 13.98 79.97 37.23
CA LEU A 21 13.15 79.30 36.24
C LEU A 21 11.65 79.54 36.52
N ARG A 22 11.23 79.32 37.77
CA ARG A 22 9.84 79.51 38.21
C ARG A 22 9.36 80.94 37.99
N ARG A 23 10.16 81.95 38.37
CA ARG A 23 9.82 83.36 38.14
C ARG A 23 9.66 83.68 36.65
N GLY A 24 10.58 83.23 35.80
CA GLY A 24 10.50 83.49 34.36
C GLY A 24 9.22 82.95 33.72
N VAL A 25 8.75 81.78 34.17
CA VAL A 25 7.47 81.19 33.73
C VAL A 25 6.27 82.00 34.22
N LEU A 26 6.21 82.31 35.52
CA LEU A 26 5.11 83.07 36.12
C LEU A 26 5.00 84.48 35.52
N ASP A 27 6.13 85.16 35.28
CA ASP A 27 6.17 86.46 34.62
C ASP A 27 5.60 86.37 33.19
N ALA A 28 5.91 85.30 32.45
CA ALA A 28 5.38 85.07 31.11
C ALA A 28 3.87 84.80 31.12
N TRP A 29 3.36 84.04 32.10
CA TRP A 29 1.93 83.80 32.26
C TRP A 29 1.17 85.05 32.70
N LYS A 30 1.75 85.86 33.60
CA LYS A 30 1.22 87.16 34.00
C LYS A 30 1.12 88.12 32.81
N ALA A 31 2.10 88.08 31.91
CA ALA A 31 2.12 88.91 30.71
C ALA A 31 1.16 88.43 29.60
N SER A 32 0.84 87.13 29.55
CA SER A 32 -0.03 86.55 28.51
C SER A 32 -0.69 85.25 28.95
N ALA A 33 -2.01 85.30 29.21
CA ALA A 33 -2.82 84.12 29.53
C ALA A 33 -2.81 83.05 28.42
N ALA A 34 -2.58 83.45 27.16
CA ALA A 34 -2.41 82.51 26.06
C ALA A 34 -1.16 81.62 26.23
N ARG A 35 -0.09 82.12 26.87
CA ARG A 35 1.13 81.33 27.15
C ARG A 35 0.88 80.30 28.25
N PHE A 36 0.15 80.69 29.30
CA PHE A 36 -0.32 79.74 30.31
C PHE A 36 -1.16 78.62 29.68
N ARG A 37 -2.12 78.98 28.80
CA ARG A 37 -2.95 78.00 28.09
C ARG A 37 -2.14 77.07 27.18
N GLU A 38 -1.15 77.60 26.46
CA GLU A 38 -0.23 76.79 25.64
C GLU A 38 0.57 75.81 26.47
N ASP A 39 1.15 76.25 27.60
CA ASP A 39 1.91 75.39 28.51
C ASP A 39 1.02 74.32 29.16
N ALA A 40 -0.17 74.71 29.62
CA ALA A 40 -1.15 73.80 30.21
C ALA A 40 -1.62 72.74 29.20
N ASN A 41 -2.00 73.13 27.98
CA ASN A 41 -2.35 72.19 26.91
C ASN A 41 -1.18 71.26 26.56
N ALA A 42 0.04 71.79 26.44
CA ALA A 42 1.19 70.99 26.06
C ALA A 42 1.57 69.95 27.13
N GLU A 43 1.43 70.27 28.42
CA GLU A 43 1.63 69.31 29.50
C GLU A 43 0.48 68.30 29.59
N GLU A 44 -0.77 68.77 29.48
CA GLU A 44 -1.97 67.93 29.49
C GLU A 44 -1.98 66.92 28.34
N ASP A 45 -1.60 67.33 27.11
CA ASP A 45 -1.42 66.45 25.95
C ASP A 45 -0.35 65.39 26.20
N LEU A 46 0.72 65.71 26.94
CA LEU A 46 1.78 64.76 27.30
C LEU A 46 1.34 63.80 28.42
N ALA A 47 0.58 64.29 29.40
CA ALA A 47 0.12 63.52 30.55
C ALA A 47 -1.07 62.60 30.22
N LEU A 48 -2.04 63.07 29.43
CA LEU A 48 -3.22 62.32 28.98
C LEU A 48 -2.98 61.54 27.68
N GLY A 49 -1.98 61.92 26.89
CA GLY A 49 -1.66 61.31 25.60
C GLY A 49 -0.72 60.11 25.69
N GLY A 50 0.11 59.93 24.65
CA GLY A 50 0.83 58.69 24.35
C GLY A 50 1.87 58.21 25.38
N TYR A 51 2.15 58.96 26.44
CA TYR A 51 3.21 58.68 27.43
C TYR A 51 2.74 57.99 28.71
N ARG A 52 1.43 57.85 28.94
CA ARG A 52 0.86 57.22 30.15
C ARG A 52 1.43 55.82 30.44
N ASP A 53 1.69 55.05 29.39
CA ASP A 53 2.11 53.64 29.49
C ASP A 53 3.64 53.48 29.41
N ARG A 54 4.41 54.58 29.42
CA ARG A 54 5.86 54.58 29.12
C ARG A 54 6.76 54.97 30.29
N LEU A 55 6.18 55.23 31.46
CA LEU A 55 6.89 55.69 32.65
C LEU A 55 8.18 54.91 32.94
N VAL A 56 8.11 53.59 33.02
CA VAL A 56 9.27 52.74 33.36
C VAL A 56 10.36 52.81 32.29
N VAL A 57 9.96 52.82 31.02
CA VAL A 57 10.91 52.87 29.89
C VAL A 57 11.61 54.22 29.82
N GLU A 58 10.89 55.33 30.01
CA GLU A 58 11.48 56.68 30.02
C GLU A 58 12.42 56.87 31.22
N LEU A 59 12.08 56.34 32.40
CA LEU A 59 12.98 56.31 33.56
C LEU A 59 14.24 55.48 33.28
N ALA A 60 14.10 54.33 32.63
CA ALA A 60 15.22 53.50 32.23
C ALA A 60 16.11 54.16 31.16
N GLN A 61 15.52 54.85 30.19
CA GLN A 61 16.28 55.60 29.18
C GLN A 61 17.09 56.73 29.83
N ASN A 62 16.48 57.49 30.76
CA ASN A 62 17.20 58.51 31.52
C ASN A 62 18.38 57.92 32.31
N ALA A 63 18.19 56.74 32.92
CA ALA A 63 19.24 56.01 33.62
C ALA A 63 20.36 55.54 32.68
N ALA A 64 20.02 54.99 31.52
CA ALA A 64 20.96 54.56 30.49
C ALA A 64 21.80 55.74 29.98
N ASP A 65 21.14 56.85 29.63
CA ASP A 65 21.80 58.06 29.14
C ASP A 65 22.73 58.66 30.21
N ALA A 66 22.32 58.63 31.48
CA ALA A 66 23.17 59.09 32.59
C ALA A 66 24.43 58.23 32.74
N ALA A 67 24.31 56.91 32.61
CA ALA A 67 25.44 55.99 32.66
C ALA A 67 26.39 56.18 31.47
N VAL A 68 25.86 56.30 30.25
CA VAL A 68 26.63 56.57 29.02
C VAL A 68 27.40 57.88 29.15
N ARG A 69 26.74 58.96 29.60
CA ARG A 69 27.41 60.26 29.83
C ARG A 69 28.53 60.20 30.87
N ALA A 70 28.40 59.33 31.86
CA ALA A 70 29.43 59.15 32.88
C ALA A 70 30.52 58.14 32.50
N GLY A 71 30.34 57.39 31.41
CA GLY A 71 31.23 56.28 31.05
C GLY A 71 31.26 55.17 32.10
N THR A 72 30.16 54.94 32.82
CA THR A 72 30.06 53.93 33.89
C THR A 72 29.04 52.84 33.57
N THR A 73 29.09 51.73 34.30
CA THR A 73 28.09 50.67 34.20
C THR A 73 26.75 51.16 34.75
N GLY A 74 25.73 51.22 33.88
CA GLY A 74 24.39 51.66 34.26
C GLY A 74 23.63 50.61 35.07
N ARG A 75 23.10 51.03 36.21
CA ARG A 75 22.21 50.24 37.07
C ARG A 75 20.96 51.05 37.35
N LEU A 76 19.80 50.42 37.30
CA LEU A 76 18.50 51.01 37.61
C LEU A 76 17.80 50.18 38.68
N ARG A 77 17.26 50.83 39.72
CA ARG A 77 16.40 50.21 40.72
C ARG A 77 15.06 50.91 40.77
N LEU A 78 14.01 50.16 40.52
CA LEU A 78 12.61 50.55 40.57
C LEU A 78 12.00 49.94 41.83
N THR A 79 11.66 50.76 42.81
CA THR A 79 11.07 50.33 44.09
C THR A 79 9.67 50.90 44.23
N LEU A 80 8.64 50.05 44.38
CA LEU A 80 7.27 50.44 44.70
C LEU A 80 6.91 49.99 46.11
N ARG A 81 6.75 50.95 47.04
CA ARG A 81 6.41 50.70 48.45
C ARG A 81 5.58 51.85 49.02
N GLU A 82 4.57 51.50 49.83
CA GLU A 82 3.76 52.46 50.59
C GLU A 82 3.20 53.61 49.72
N GLY A 83 2.74 53.29 48.50
CA GLY A 83 2.20 54.27 47.56
C GLY A 83 3.27 55.20 46.93
N VAL A 84 4.56 54.84 46.97
CA VAL A 84 5.65 55.61 46.34
C VAL A 84 6.44 54.72 45.38
N LEU A 85 6.57 55.18 44.14
CA LEU A 85 7.50 54.61 43.16
C LEU A 85 8.81 55.41 43.17
N ALA A 86 9.93 54.75 43.41
CA ALA A 86 11.26 55.34 43.37
C ALA A 86 12.12 54.69 42.27
N ALA A 87 12.74 55.48 41.41
CA ALA A 87 13.64 55.03 40.36
C ALA A 87 15.06 55.58 40.59
N ALA A 88 15.94 54.75 41.15
CA ALA A 88 17.32 55.10 41.44
C ALA A 88 18.26 54.61 40.34
N ASN A 89 19.18 55.45 39.87
CA ASN A 89 20.14 55.08 38.83
C ASN A 89 21.58 55.50 39.13
N THR A 90 22.54 54.78 38.55
CA THR A 90 23.95 55.19 38.47
C THR A 90 24.19 56.07 37.25
N GLY A 91 25.23 56.90 37.28
CA GLY A 91 25.65 57.74 36.17
C GLY A 91 25.86 59.21 36.54
N ALA A 92 25.86 60.06 35.50
CA ALA A 92 26.11 61.49 35.65
C ALA A 92 25.01 62.14 36.52
N PRO A 93 25.37 62.92 37.56
CA PRO A 93 24.39 63.57 38.43
C PRO A 93 23.59 64.64 37.68
N LEU A 94 22.42 64.99 38.21
CA LEU A 94 21.60 66.08 37.69
C LEU A 94 22.33 67.43 37.83
N ASP A 95 22.32 68.24 36.78
CA ASP A 95 22.89 69.58 36.73
C ASP A 95 21.80 70.64 36.46
N ALA A 96 22.18 71.92 36.56
CA ALA A 96 21.24 73.04 36.37
C ALA A 96 20.63 73.07 34.96
N ALA A 97 21.40 72.70 33.93
CA ALA A 97 20.92 72.61 32.55
C ALA A 97 19.89 71.47 32.39
N GLY A 98 20.11 70.34 33.08
CA GLY A 98 19.17 69.24 33.18
C GLY A 98 17.86 69.66 33.83
N VAL A 99 17.90 70.36 34.97
CA VAL A 99 16.69 70.89 35.64
C VAL A 99 15.93 71.87 34.75
N GLU A 100 16.62 72.76 34.06
CA GLU A 100 16.01 73.65 33.08
C GLU A 100 15.34 72.86 31.94
N SER A 101 15.99 71.81 31.43
CA SER A 101 15.41 70.94 30.42
C SER A 101 14.22 70.12 30.92
N LEU A 102 14.19 69.69 32.17
CA LEU A 102 13.05 69.01 32.79
C LEU A 102 11.87 69.96 33.02
N SER A 103 12.17 71.24 33.23
CA SER A 103 11.17 72.28 33.52
C SER A 103 10.70 73.06 32.28
N THR A 104 11.17 72.67 31.09
CA THR A 104 10.83 73.32 29.83
C THR A 104 10.16 72.39 28.83
N LEU A 105 8.99 72.78 28.34
CA LEU A 105 8.25 72.03 27.32
C LEU A 105 8.81 72.36 25.94
N ARG A 106 9.37 71.35 25.25
CA ARG A 106 9.83 71.38 23.84
C ARG A 106 11.00 72.32 23.49
N ALA A 107 11.62 73.01 24.45
CA ALA A 107 12.85 73.78 24.23
C ALA A 107 14.05 73.02 24.80
N SER A 108 14.79 72.27 23.98
CA SER A 108 16.02 71.63 24.46
C SER A 108 17.14 72.68 24.56
N ALA A 109 17.57 72.99 25.79
CA ALA A 109 18.75 73.81 26.04
C ALA A 109 20.01 72.94 25.86
N LYS A 110 20.55 72.90 24.64
CA LYS A 110 21.98 72.62 24.37
C LYS A 110 22.33 73.10 22.96
N ARG A 111 23.04 74.23 22.91
CA ARG A 111 23.83 74.66 21.75
C ARG A 111 25.28 74.35 22.08
N ASP A 112 25.89 73.58 21.18
CA ASP A 112 27.31 73.25 21.03
C ASP A 112 27.96 72.21 21.99
N ASP A 113 28.77 71.38 21.33
CA ASP A 113 29.83 70.45 21.73
C ASP A 113 29.55 68.98 22.14
N ALA A 114 30.29 68.10 21.44
CA ALA A 114 30.46 66.64 21.54
C ALA A 114 29.37 65.74 20.89
N ALA A 115 29.63 65.39 19.63
CA ALA A 115 29.01 64.28 18.92
C ALA A 115 29.52 62.94 19.50
N GLU A 116 28.86 62.43 20.54
CA GLU A 116 28.97 61.02 20.94
C GLU A 116 27.64 60.54 21.58
N ALA A 117 26.97 59.61 20.87
CA ALA A 117 26.07 58.54 21.31
C ALA A 117 25.05 58.73 22.47
N ALA A 118 24.55 59.94 22.77
CA ALA A 118 23.43 60.11 23.71
C ALA A 118 22.07 60.17 22.98
N VAL A 119 21.34 59.05 22.96
CA VAL A 119 20.00 58.93 22.33
C VAL A 119 18.92 59.38 23.31
N GLY A 120 18.62 60.68 23.35
CA GLY A 120 17.48 61.18 24.14
C GLY A 120 17.09 62.63 23.87
N ARG A 121 15.78 62.91 23.70
CA ARG A 121 15.26 64.28 23.84
C ARG A 121 15.24 64.56 25.35
N PHE A 122 16.20 65.32 25.86
CA PHE A 122 16.14 65.78 27.25
C PHE A 122 14.84 66.57 27.47
N GLY A 123 14.10 66.24 28.54
CA GLY A 123 12.92 66.96 29.01
C GLY A 123 11.56 66.36 28.66
N VAL A 124 11.35 65.89 27.42
CA VAL A 124 10.00 65.46 26.98
C VAL A 124 9.60 64.08 27.51
N GLY A 125 10.57 63.19 27.78
CA GLY A 125 10.30 61.86 28.34
C GLY A 125 9.93 61.88 29.83
N PHE A 126 10.43 62.88 30.57
CA PHE A 126 10.18 63.01 32.00
C PHE A 126 8.73 63.35 32.32
N SER A 127 7.97 63.97 31.40
CA SER A 127 6.54 64.21 31.61
C SER A 127 5.71 62.94 31.80
N ALA A 128 6.25 61.76 31.45
CA ALA A 128 5.62 60.48 31.77
C ALA A 128 5.40 60.28 33.28
N VAL A 129 6.17 60.94 34.16
CA VAL A 129 5.95 60.88 35.63
C VAL A 129 4.61 61.48 36.04
N LEU A 130 4.10 62.43 35.27
CA LEU A 130 2.79 63.05 35.48
C LEU A 130 1.64 62.08 35.25
N ALA A 131 1.90 60.89 34.67
CA ALA A 131 0.94 59.81 34.54
C ALA A 131 0.64 59.09 35.86
N VAL A 132 1.48 59.28 36.89
CA VAL A 132 1.30 58.63 38.20
C VAL A 132 1.44 59.56 39.41
N SER A 133 2.10 60.72 39.28
CA SER A 133 2.42 61.59 40.42
C SER A 133 2.10 63.06 40.17
N ASP A 134 1.57 63.72 41.20
CA ASP A 134 1.36 65.18 41.27
C ASP A 134 2.48 65.89 42.06
N GLU A 135 3.43 65.12 42.61
CA GLU A 135 4.54 65.62 43.43
C GLU A 135 5.89 64.95 43.08
N PRO A 136 6.30 64.91 41.80
CA PRO A 136 7.54 64.25 41.43
C PRO A 136 8.77 64.99 42.00
N ALA A 137 9.80 64.24 42.38
CA ALA A 137 11.08 64.80 42.81
C ALA A 137 12.25 64.05 42.18
N VAL A 138 13.36 64.75 41.95
CA VAL A 138 14.64 64.17 41.52
C VAL A 138 15.71 64.61 42.50
N ILE A 139 16.32 63.64 43.17
CA ILE A 139 17.32 63.85 44.22
C ILE A 139 18.62 63.20 43.79
N GLY A 140 19.73 63.96 43.82
CA GLY A 140 21.05 63.44 43.50
C GLY A 140 22.14 63.98 44.42
N ARG A 141 23.38 63.56 44.18
CA ARG A 141 24.55 63.97 44.98
C ARG A 141 24.86 65.48 44.94
N THR A 142 24.39 66.18 43.92
CA THR A 142 24.65 67.61 43.65
C THR A 142 23.51 68.54 44.12
N GLY A 143 22.42 67.97 44.65
CA GLY A 143 21.21 68.69 45.05
C GLY A 143 19.94 67.98 44.56
N GLY A 144 18.77 68.52 44.90
CA GLY A 144 17.48 68.02 44.46
C GLY A 144 16.57 69.08 43.87
N VAL A 145 15.62 68.64 43.04
CA VAL A 145 14.51 69.43 42.52
C VAL A 145 13.21 68.66 42.75
N ARG A 146 12.14 69.36 43.11
CA ARG A 146 10.80 68.80 43.25
C ARG A 146 9.77 69.68 42.57
N TRP A 147 8.63 69.08 42.28
CA TRP A 147 7.43 69.78 41.83
C TRP A 147 6.29 69.40 42.77
N SER A 148 5.36 70.32 43.01
CA SER A 148 4.14 70.05 43.77
C SER A 148 2.97 70.74 43.11
N LEU A 149 1.91 69.99 42.79
CA LEU A 149 0.70 70.56 42.20
C LEU A 149 0.04 71.58 43.12
N ALA A 150 0.10 71.39 44.44
CA ALA A 150 -0.45 72.32 45.41
C ALA A 150 0.32 73.65 45.42
N GLU A 151 1.65 73.62 45.44
CA GLU A 151 2.47 74.84 45.41
C GLU A 151 2.47 75.53 44.04
N ALA A 152 2.42 74.75 42.97
CA ALA A 152 2.26 75.26 41.62
C ALA A 152 0.93 76.04 41.47
N ARG A 153 -0.17 75.50 42.00
CA ARG A 153 -1.48 76.17 42.05
C ARG A 153 -1.41 77.45 42.88
N ALA A 154 -0.85 77.38 44.09
CA ALA A 154 -0.71 78.55 44.96
C ALA A 154 0.10 79.68 44.29
N ALA A 155 1.23 79.34 43.66
CA ALA A 155 2.07 80.31 42.95
C ALA A 155 1.36 80.91 41.71
N ALA A 156 0.58 80.12 40.97
CA ALA A 156 -0.21 80.60 39.85
C ALA A 156 -1.37 81.50 40.31
N GLU A 157 -2.07 81.14 41.38
CA GLU A 157 -3.15 81.93 41.99
C GLU A 157 -2.64 83.26 42.54
N GLU A 158 -1.50 83.26 43.25
CA GLU A 158 -0.83 84.48 43.71
C GLU A 158 -0.47 85.39 42.54
N THR A 159 0.07 84.81 41.45
CA THR A 159 0.40 85.57 40.23
C THR A 159 -0.86 86.12 39.55
N ALA A 160 -1.94 85.36 39.56
CA ALA A 160 -3.23 85.71 38.96
C ALA A 160 -4.00 86.79 39.74
N ALA A 161 -3.69 87.00 41.03
CA ALA A 161 -4.29 88.08 41.82
C ALA A 161 -4.10 89.47 41.19
N ASP A 162 -2.99 89.65 40.46
CA ASP A 162 -2.67 90.88 39.72
C ASP A 162 -2.86 90.75 38.19
N ALA A 163 -3.45 89.65 37.68
CA ALA A 163 -3.64 89.37 36.26
C ALA A 163 -5.01 88.71 35.97
N PRO A 164 -6.07 89.52 35.72
CA PRO A 164 -7.44 89.01 35.55
C PRO A 164 -7.61 87.96 34.45
N GLU A 165 -6.92 88.12 33.31
CA GLU A 165 -7.00 87.16 32.20
C GLU A 165 -6.42 85.79 32.55
N LEU A 166 -5.37 85.75 33.40
CA LEU A 166 -4.81 84.51 33.93
C LEU A 166 -5.75 83.88 34.95
N ALA A 167 -6.38 84.68 35.82
CA ALA A 167 -7.37 84.22 36.79
C ALA A 167 -8.60 83.60 36.10
N ASP A 168 -9.03 84.16 34.96
CA ASP A 168 -10.12 83.60 34.15
C ASP A 168 -9.75 82.25 33.55
N GLU A 169 -8.53 82.10 33.04
CA GLU A 169 -8.07 80.83 32.45
C GLU A 169 -7.86 79.74 33.52
N LEU A 170 -7.33 80.09 34.70
CA LEU A 170 -7.23 79.17 35.83
C LEU A 170 -8.60 78.64 36.26
N ARG A 171 -9.62 79.52 36.34
CA ARG A 171 -11.00 79.10 36.66
C ARG A 171 -11.61 78.21 35.58
N ARG A 172 -11.36 78.50 34.30
CA ARG A 172 -11.85 77.66 33.19
C ARG A 172 -11.27 76.24 33.21
N ARG A 173 -10.08 76.07 33.79
CA ARG A 173 -9.36 74.80 33.89
C ARG A 173 -9.50 74.13 35.25
N ASP A 174 -10.47 74.54 36.07
CA ASP A 174 -10.68 74.02 37.43
C ASP A 174 -9.39 74.00 38.29
N GLY A 175 -8.55 75.04 38.14
CA GLY A 175 -7.29 75.17 38.85
C GLY A 175 -6.17 74.23 38.38
N HIS A 176 -6.29 73.58 37.22
CA HIS A 176 -5.19 72.83 36.61
C HIS A 176 -4.08 73.77 36.13
N VAL A 177 -2.83 73.46 36.48
CA VAL A 177 -1.63 74.23 36.14
C VAL A 177 -0.55 73.29 35.61
N PRO A 178 0.29 73.72 34.66
CA PRO A 178 1.38 72.89 34.14
C PRO A 178 2.48 72.75 35.20
N LEU A 179 2.46 71.62 35.90
CA LEU A 179 3.23 71.28 37.07
C LEU A 179 4.73 71.39 36.81
N LEU A 180 5.24 70.79 35.74
CA LEU A 180 6.68 70.69 35.48
C LEU A 180 7.33 72.04 35.20
N ARG A 181 6.53 73.07 34.88
CA ARG A 181 7.05 74.42 34.61
C ARG A 181 7.48 75.18 35.86
N LEU A 182 7.08 74.73 37.05
CA LEU A 182 7.36 75.42 38.31
C LEU A 182 8.21 74.54 39.24
N PRO A 183 9.53 74.44 39.01
CA PRO A 183 10.42 73.67 39.87
C PRO A 183 10.65 74.36 41.23
N PHE A 184 10.85 73.56 42.28
CA PHE A 184 11.23 73.97 43.63
C PHE A 184 12.51 73.24 44.07
N PRO A 185 13.35 73.84 44.92
CA PRO A 185 14.53 73.16 45.42
C PRO A 185 14.13 72.03 46.39
N ALA A 186 14.87 70.94 46.37
CA ALA A 186 14.65 69.80 47.26
C ALA A 186 15.98 69.29 47.82
N GLU A 187 15.92 68.65 48.98
CA GLU A 187 17.05 68.00 49.64
C GLU A 187 16.74 66.54 49.96
N GLY A 188 17.78 65.70 49.91
CA GLY A 188 17.72 64.27 50.20
C GLY A 188 18.96 63.54 49.68
N ALA A 189 18.96 62.22 49.74
CA ALA A 189 20.03 61.39 49.19
C ALA A 189 19.44 60.20 48.39
N ALA A 190 20.12 59.83 47.31
CA ALA A 190 19.82 58.59 46.60
C ALA A 190 20.18 57.36 47.46
N PRO A 191 19.52 56.21 47.24
CA PRO A 191 19.92 54.92 47.79
C PRO A 191 21.44 54.65 47.71
N GLU A 192 22.00 54.01 48.74
CA GLU A 192 23.39 53.55 48.72
C GLU A 192 23.70 52.76 47.44
N GLY A 193 24.79 53.12 46.76
CA GLY A 193 25.19 52.55 45.48
C GLY A 193 24.54 53.16 44.24
N TYR A 194 23.68 54.18 44.39
CA TYR A 194 23.05 54.93 43.30
C TYR A 194 23.36 56.42 43.40
N ASP A 195 23.30 57.12 42.27
CA ASP A 195 23.77 58.50 42.13
C ASP A 195 22.64 59.53 42.06
N THR A 196 21.50 59.12 41.51
CA THR A 196 20.26 59.91 41.36
C THR A 196 19.06 59.02 41.69
N VAL A 197 18.01 59.59 42.29
CA VAL A 197 16.72 58.92 42.49
C VAL A 197 15.57 59.85 42.09
N VAL A 198 14.67 59.35 41.25
CA VAL A 198 13.37 59.96 40.96
C VAL A 198 12.36 59.38 41.96
N VAL A 199 11.70 60.23 42.74
CA VAL A 199 10.71 59.85 43.75
C VAL A 199 9.33 60.31 43.29
N LEU A 200 8.40 59.38 43.19
CA LEU A 200 7.05 59.58 42.66
C LEU A 200 6.01 59.09 43.68
N PRO A 201 5.53 59.97 44.58
CA PRO A 201 4.32 59.70 45.35
C PRO A 201 3.14 59.48 44.40
N LEU A 202 2.50 58.33 44.49
CA LEU A 202 1.41 57.96 43.59
C LEU A 202 0.12 58.68 44.01
N ARG A 203 -0.55 59.32 43.05
CA ARG A 203 -1.67 60.22 43.36
C ARG A 203 -2.93 59.51 43.87
N ASP A 204 -3.19 58.31 43.37
CA ASP A 204 -4.40 57.52 43.62
C ASP A 204 -4.19 56.03 43.30
N GLY A 205 -5.21 55.20 43.55
CA GLY A 205 -5.16 53.76 43.26
C GLY A 205 -5.01 53.41 41.78
N ALA A 206 -5.47 54.25 40.86
CA ALA A 206 -5.31 54.00 39.42
C ALA A 206 -3.85 54.22 38.96
N ALA A 207 -3.15 55.17 39.57
CA ALA A 207 -1.71 55.35 39.41
C ALA A 207 -0.91 54.18 39.99
N GLU A 208 -1.35 53.62 41.12
CA GLU A 208 -0.78 52.41 41.72
C GLU A 208 -0.96 51.17 40.84
N ASP A 209 -2.18 50.93 40.34
CA ASP A 209 -2.45 49.84 39.39
C ASP A 209 -1.60 49.98 38.10
N LEU A 210 -1.46 51.20 37.58
CA LEU A 210 -0.62 51.49 36.42
C LEU A 210 0.86 51.19 36.70
N ALA A 211 1.39 51.65 37.84
CA ALA A 211 2.78 51.40 38.23
C ALA A 211 3.04 49.89 38.39
N HIS A 212 2.13 49.15 39.05
CA HIS A 212 2.23 47.69 39.17
C HIS A 212 2.28 46.99 37.80
N ARG A 213 1.38 47.34 36.87
CA ARG A 213 1.39 46.76 35.52
C ARG A 213 2.68 47.05 34.77
N LEU A 214 3.18 48.29 34.82
CA LEU A 214 4.41 48.68 34.11
C LEU A 214 5.66 47.99 34.69
N LEU A 215 5.73 47.83 36.01
CA LEU A 215 6.82 47.07 36.65
C LEU A 215 6.74 45.57 36.32
N ALA A 216 5.54 45.00 36.26
CA ALA A 216 5.34 43.61 35.85
C ALA A 216 5.71 43.38 34.37
N GLY A 217 5.57 44.40 33.52
CA GLY A 217 5.91 44.37 32.10
C GLY A 217 7.40 44.52 31.77
N VAL A 218 8.28 44.64 32.76
CA VAL A 218 9.74 44.68 32.52
C VAL A 218 10.23 43.31 32.04
N ASP A 219 10.85 43.29 30.86
CA ASP A 219 11.38 42.09 30.21
C ASP A 219 12.79 42.33 29.63
N ASP A 220 13.32 41.29 28.96
CA ASP A 220 14.64 41.30 28.33
C ASP A 220 14.80 42.43 27.29
N ALA A 221 13.70 42.86 26.63
CA ALA A 221 13.76 43.88 25.60
C ALA A 221 14.27 45.21 26.15
N LEU A 222 13.98 45.53 27.42
CA LEU A 222 14.44 46.77 28.05
C LEU A 222 15.97 46.85 28.08
N LEU A 223 16.64 45.77 28.49
CA LEU A 223 18.10 45.68 28.56
C LEU A 223 18.76 45.53 27.17
N LEU A 224 18.08 44.89 26.21
CA LEU A 224 18.53 44.82 24.82
C LEU A 224 18.44 46.16 24.10
N THR A 225 17.39 46.92 24.38
CA THR A 225 17.12 48.25 23.83
C THR A 225 18.07 49.31 24.38
N LEU A 226 18.41 49.21 25.67
CA LEU A 226 19.20 50.20 26.40
C LEU A 226 20.56 49.60 26.80
N PRO A 227 21.52 49.48 25.86
CA PRO A 227 22.80 48.82 26.13
C PRO A 227 23.66 49.53 27.19
N GLY A 228 23.33 50.78 27.54
CA GLY A 228 23.94 51.52 28.66
C GLY A 228 23.58 50.97 30.04
N LEU A 229 22.55 50.12 30.15
CA LEU A 229 22.16 49.44 31.39
C LEU A 229 22.71 47.99 31.40
N ALA A 230 23.32 47.63 32.52
CA ALA A 230 23.75 46.27 32.82
C ALA A 230 22.87 45.57 33.86
N GLU A 231 22.10 46.33 34.66
CA GLU A 231 21.24 45.79 35.72
C GLU A 231 19.96 46.62 35.87
N VAL A 232 18.82 45.92 35.98
CA VAL A 232 17.53 46.48 36.40
C VAL A 232 17.00 45.68 37.58
N VAL A 233 16.80 46.35 38.71
CA VAL A 233 16.18 45.77 39.92
C VAL A 233 14.75 46.28 40.02
N VAL A 234 13.78 45.38 40.12
CA VAL A 234 12.36 45.67 40.37
C VAL A 234 12.00 45.15 41.76
N GLU A 235 11.65 46.04 42.67
CA GLU A 235 11.32 45.74 44.07
C GLU A 235 9.91 46.22 44.37
N THR A 236 9.02 45.29 44.72
CA THR A 236 7.66 45.58 45.20
C THR A 236 7.55 45.23 46.69
N ALA A 237 6.35 45.33 47.28
CA ALA A 237 6.11 44.90 48.65
C ALA A 237 6.42 43.40 48.85
N ASP A 238 6.13 42.58 47.84
CA ASP A 238 6.16 41.12 47.95
C ASP A 238 7.40 40.48 47.31
N THR A 239 8.09 41.17 46.39
CA THR A 239 9.13 40.55 45.55
C THR A 239 10.31 41.47 45.26
N VAL A 240 11.48 40.87 45.04
CA VAL A 240 12.66 41.52 44.45
C VAL A 240 13.07 40.70 43.23
N ARG A 241 13.01 41.31 42.06
CA ARG A 241 13.41 40.73 40.77
C ARG A 241 14.60 41.51 40.22
N ILE A 242 15.62 40.81 39.73
CA ILE A 242 16.84 41.40 39.20
C ILE A 242 17.03 40.85 37.79
N LEU A 243 17.13 41.76 36.81
CA LEU A 243 17.52 41.44 35.44
C LEU A 243 18.94 41.95 35.22
N THR A 244 19.85 41.10 34.78
CA THR A 244 21.22 41.48 34.44
C THR A 244 21.51 41.21 32.97
N ARG A 245 22.30 42.09 32.35
CA ARG A 245 22.77 41.96 30.97
C ARG A 245 24.27 41.76 30.96
N ARG A 246 24.75 40.78 30.21
CA ARG A 246 26.17 40.59 29.89
C ARG A 246 26.34 40.24 28.41
N GLN A 247 27.37 40.78 27.79
CA GLN A 247 27.75 40.42 26.42
C GLN A 247 28.83 39.34 26.46
N LEU A 248 28.67 38.30 25.63
CA LEU A 248 29.65 37.22 25.47
C LEU A 248 30.72 37.62 24.44
N LEU A 249 31.87 36.94 24.49
CA LEU A 249 32.99 37.17 23.56
C LEU A 249 32.62 36.88 22.09
N GLU A 250 31.63 36.01 21.85
CA GLU A 250 31.13 35.63 20.52
C GLU A 250 30.03 36.57 19.99
N GLY A 251 29.75 37.68 20.68
CA GLY A 251 28.76 38.69 20.25
C GLY A 251 27.33 38.46 20.76
N ASP A 252 26.98 37.24 21.16
CA ASP A 252 25.71 36.93 21.82
C ASP A 252 25.54 37.72 23.14
N VAL A 253 24.30 38.09 23.47
CA VAL A 253 23.93 38.78 24.71
C VAL A 253 23.17 37.84 25.62
N VAL A 254 23.52 37.80 26.90
CA VAL A 254 22.79 37.02 27.90
C VAL A 254 22.02 37.97 28.80
N VAL A 255 20.74 37.66 29.01
CA VAL A 255 19.90 38.28 30.02
C VAL A 255 19.55 37.22 31.06
N GLU A 256 19.87 37.49 32.32
CA GLU A 256 19.59 36.61 33.46
C GLU A 256 18.55 37.29 34.36
N ASP A 257 17.47 36.58 34.65
CA ASP A 257 16.38 37.03 35.51
C ASP A 257 16.36 36.19 36.79
N SER A 258 16.44 36.86 37.95
CA SER A 258 16.40 36.21 39.26
C SER A 258 15.10 35.44 39.53
N ALA A 259 14.06 35.62 38.72
CA ALA A 259 12.87 34.76 38.70
C ALA A 259 13.12 33.35 38.12
N GLY A 260 14.37 33.01 37.78
CA GLY A 260 14.79 31.69 37.32
C GLY A 260 14.84 31.54 35.79
N GLN A 261 14.81 32.65 35.05
CA GLN A 261 14.88 32.63 33.59
C GLN A 261 16.27 33.04 33.12
N PHE A 262 16.75 32.34 32.10
CA PHE A 262 18.02 32.58 31.45
C PHE A 262 17.77 32.61 29.95
N THR A 263 18.06 33.74 29.31
CA THR A 263 17.90 33.88 27.85
C THR A 263 19.23 34.27 27.22
N ARG A 264 19.76 33.41 26.36
CA ARG A 264 20.82 33.77 25.42
C ARG A 264 20.18 34.35 24.16
N TRP A 265 20.61 35.54 23.76
CA TRP A 265 20.14 36.27 22.59
C TRP A 265 21.27 36.37 21.58
N ARG A 266 21.01 35.93 20.35
CA ARG A 266 21.87 36.24 19.21
C ARG A 266 21.50 37.61 18.68
N VAL A 267 22.49 38.48 18.56
CA VAL A 267 22.28 39.88 18.20
C VAL A 267 23.11 40.23 16.97
N VAL A 268 22.47 40.84 15.98
CA VAL A 268 23.14 41.44 14.82
C VAL A 268 22.73 42.90 14.75
N GLY A 269 23.73 43.78 14.68
CA GLY A 269 23.51 45.22 14.61
C GLY A 269 24.27 45.86 13.46
N ASP A 270 23.70 46.95 12.93
CA ASP A 270 24.32 47.87 11.99
C ASP A 270 24.02 49.31 12.44
N GLY A 271 24.87 50.25 12.07
CA GLY A 271 24.71 51.64 12.45
C GLY A 271 25.77 52.54 11.86
N GLY A 272 25.53 53.84 11.91
CA GLY A 272 26.45 54.81 11.35
C GLY A 272 25.89 56.23 11.32
N VAL A 273 26.38 57.00 10.36
CA VAL A 273 25.99 58.40 10.15
C VAL A 273 25.12 58.50 8.89
N LEU A 274 23.97 59.17 9.00
CA LEU A 274 22.99 59.40 7.96
C LEU A 274 23.47 60.46 6.96
N ASP A 275 23.14 60.26 5.69
CA ASP A 275 23.22 61.32 4.69
C ASP A 275 22.23 62.45 5.06
N PRO A 276 22.66 63.72 5.14
CA PRO A 276 21.78 64.85 5.42
C PRO A 276 20.53 64.93 4.54
N ALA A 277 20.57 64.41 3.30
CA ALA A 277 19.42 64.37 2.40
C ALA A 277 18.26 63.50 2.94
N LEU A 278 18.57 62.43 3.69
CA LEU A 278 17.55 61.55 4.31
C LEU A 278 16.80 62.24 5.45
N LEU A 279 17.37 63.32 6.01
CA LEU A 279 16.79 64.09 7.12
C LEU A 279 16.11 65.38 6.65
N ALA A 280 16.01 65.63 5.34
CA ALA A 280 15.57 66.91 4.79
C ALA A 280 14.14 67.32 5.21
N ASP A 281 13.26 66.35 5.42
CA ASP A 281 11.87 66.51 5.88
C ASP A 281 11.72 66.45 7.41
N ARG A 282 12.83 66.31 8.14
CA ARG A 282 12.83 66.17 9.61
C ARG A 282 12.99 67.51 10.34
N PRO A 283 12.45 67.62 11.58
CA PRO A 283 12.69 68.77 12.45
C PRO A 283 14.19 69.10 12.61
N VAL A 284 14.51 70.38 12.84
CA VAL A 284 15.90 70.87 12.97
C VAL A 284 16.69 70.08 14.02
N GLU A 285 16.06 69.79 15.15
CA GLU A 285 16.66 69.08 16.28
C GLU A 285 17.01 67.63 15.94
N GLU A 286 16.26 67.00 15.04
CA GLU A 286 16.54 65.64 14.54
C GLU A 286 17.66 65.67 13.48
N ARG A 287 17.71 66.71 12.64
CA ARG A 287 18.78 66.91 11.64
C ARG A 287 20.17 67.08 12.26
N LEU A 288 20.25 67.62 13.47
CA LEU A 288 21.50 67.80 14.21
C LEU A 288 22.01 66.49 14.83
N ARG A 289 21.29 65.37 14.67
CA ARG A 289 21.64 64.06 15.23
C ARG A 289 21.65 63.00 14.12
N PRO A 290 22.70 62.98 13.28
CA PRO A 290 22.74 62.11 12.11
C PRO A 290 23.04 60.64 12.44
N GLY A 291 23.10 60.23 13.71
CA GLY A 291 23.36 58.84 14.07
C GLY A 291 22.14 57.95 13.79
N TRP A 292 22.38 56.73 13.30
CA TRP A 292 21.35 55.70 13.17
C TRP A 292 21.85 54.35 13.64
N SER A 293 20.93 53.49 14.07
CA SER A 293 21.21 52.12 14.45
C SER A 293 20.03 51.20 14.15
N VAL A 294 20.35 49.93 13.90
CA VAL A 294 19.42 48.82 13.71
C VAL A 294 20.01 47.61 14.41
N THR A 295 19.19 46.90 15.18
CA THR A 295 19.59 45.72 15.92
C THR A 295 18.47 44.69 15.85
N TRP A 296 18.80 43.49 15.39
CA TRP A 296 17.96 42.30 15.53
C TRP A 296 18.44 41.46 16.69
N ALA A 297 17.51 40.95 17.49
CA ALA A 297 17.80 40.01 18.56
C ALA A 297 16.86 38.80 18.51
N VAL A 298 17.42 37.59 18.55
CA VAL A 298 16.68 36.32 18.56
C VAL A 298 17.13 35.47 19.74
N PRO A 299 16.20 34.97 20.59
CA PRO A 299 16.53 34.01 21.63
C PRO A 299 17.07 32.72 21.03
N VAL A 300 18.08 32.13 21.67
CA VAL A 300 18.70 30.86 21.26
C VAL A 300 18.33 29.78 22.27
N GLY A 301 17.73 28.69 21.77
CA GLY A 301 17.42 27.49 22.54
C GLY A 301 18.66 26.76 23.05
N THR A 302 18.43 25.74 23.88
CA THR A 302 19.49 24.91 24.48
C THR A 302 20.28 24.11 23.45
N ASP A 303 19.65 23.77 22.32
CA ASP A 303 20.23 23.06 21.17
C ASP A 303 20.89 24.00 20.13
N GLY A 304 20.87 25.32 20.37
CA GLY A 304 21.38 26.32 19.43
C GLY A 304 20.38 26.75 18.35
N ALA A 305 19.16 26.20 18.33
CA ALA A 305 18.10 26.63 17.41
C ALA A 305 17.52 27.99 17.83
N PRO A 306 17.00 28.79 16.89
CA PRO A 306 16.26 30.01 17.24
C PRO A 306 14.97 29.67 17.99
N ALA A 307 14.63 30.49 18.97
CA ALA A 307 13.37 30.43 19.70
C ALA A 307 12.60 31.75 19.53
N ARG A 308 11.29 31.73 19.71
CA ARG A 308 10.47 32.94 19.57
C ARG A 308 10.71 33.92 20.74
N PRO A 309 10.91 35.22 20.48
CA PRO A 309 10.94 36.25 21.52
C PRO A 309 9.66 36.22 22.36
N ARG A 310 9.82 36.38 23.67
CA ARG A 310 8.68 36.55 24.62
C ARG A 310 8.32 38.02 24.85
N THR A 311 9.03 38.91 24.17
CA THR A 311 8.85 40.37 24.21
C THR A 311 7.67 40.78 23.35
N ALA A 312 7.22 42.02 23.48
CA ALA A 312 6.16 42.56 22.62
C ALA A 312 6.56 42.44 21.12
N SER A 313 5.63 41.94 20.30
CA SER A 313 5.84 41.73 18.85
C SER A 313 5.60 43.03 18.08
N VAL A 314 6.40 44.05 18.39
CA VAL A 314 6.36 45.39 17.79
C VAL A 314 7.77 45.88 17.47
N VAL A 315 7.88 46.93 16.67
CA VAL A 315 9.18 47.60 16.43
C VAL A 315 9.54 48.45 17.65
N HIS A 316 10.80 48.40 18.08
CA HIS A 316 11.33 49.19 19.18
C HIS A 316 12.15 50.37 18.63
N ALA A 317 11.81 51.61 19.00
CA ALA A 317 12.47 52.81 18.47
C ALA A 317 12.69 53.96 19.47
N PRO A 318 13.57 53.81 20.47
CA PRO A 318 14.04 52.58 21.11
C PRO A 318 12.94 51.95 22.00
N THR A 319 11.93 52.71 22.39
CA THR A 319 10.78 52.20 23.15
C THR A 319 9.84 51.38 22.25
N PRO A 320 9.04 50.45 22.82
CA PRO A 320 7.99 49.75 22.06
C PRO A 320 7.06 50.75 21.36
N THR A 321 6.88 50.57 20.06
CA THR A 321 5.92 51.33 19.22
C THR A 321 4.62 50.55 19.07
N ASP A 322 3.62 51.17 18.44
CA ASP A 322 2.38 50.50 18.03
C ASP A 322 2.51 49.90 16.61
N GLU A 323 3.72 49.84 16.02
CA GLU A 323 3.99 49.16 14.76
C GLU A 323 4.12 47.64 14.97
N PRO A 324 3.15 46.82 14.53
CA PRO A 324 3.21 45.37 14.71
C PRO A 324 4.36 44.76 13.89
N LEU A 325 5.06 43.80 14.50
CA LEU A 325 6.15 43.07 13.88
C LEU A 325 5.86 41.57 13.97
N GLY A 326 5.64 40.93 12.84
CA GLY A 326 5.38 39.49 12.79
C GLY A 326 6.62 38.66 12.44
N LEU A 327 7.79 39.28 12.25
CA LEU A 327 9.04 38.54 12.14
C LEU A 327 9.36 37.90 13.51
N PRO A 328 9.90 36.67 13.54
CA PRO A 328 10.16 35.91 14.77
C PRO A 328 11.42 36.40 15.51
N ALA A 329 11.61 37.71 15.59
CA ALA A 329 12.77 38.37 16.17
C ALA A 329 12.41 39.75 16.71
N LEU A 330 13.17 40.24 17.69
CA LEU A 330 13.03 41.60 18.21
C LEU A 330 13.80 42.57 17.30
N LEU A 331 13.13 43.61 16.78
CA LEU A 331 13.74 44.69 16.03
C LEU A 331 13.84 45.96 16.88
N ILE A 332 15.06 46.41 17.14
CA ILE A 332 15.35 47.70 17.77
C ILE A 332 16.03 48.59 16.74
N ALA A 333 15.42 49.69 16.34
CA ALA A 333 15.97 50.56 15.31
C ALA A 333 15.60 52.03 15.56
N SER A 334 16.47 52.95 15.14
CA SER A 334 16.30 54.39 15.30
C SER A 334 15.28 54.99 14.32
N TYR A 335 14.11 54.35 14.14
CA TYR A 335 13.08 54.82 13.23
C TYR A 335 12.58 56.22 13.62
N PRO A 336 12.34 57.11 12.64
CA PRO A 336 11.71 58.39 12.91
C PRO A 336 10.28 58.15 13.38
N LEU A 337 9.91 58.72 14.53
CA LEU A 337 8.55 58.61 15.05
C LEU A 337 7.71 59.85 14.73
N ASP A 338 6.40 59.67 14.73
CA ASP A 338 5.41 60.75 14.67
C ASP A 338 5.37 61.55 16.01
N PRO A 339 4.61 62.66 16.10
CA PRO A 339 4.51 63.44 17.34
C PRO A 339 3.96 62.66 18.54
N THR A 340 3.14 61.63 18.31
CA THR A 340 2.61 60.76 19.38
C THR A 340 3.63 59.73 19.87
N ARG A 341 4.73 59.56 19.11
CA ARG A 341 5.79 58.57 19.32
C ARG A 341 5.32 57.13 19.30
N ARG A 342 4.17 56.85 18.69
CA ARG A 342 3.57 55.52 18.62
C ARG A 342 3.75 54.88 17.25
N HIS A 343 3.85 55.69 16.20
CA HIS A 343 3.97 55.21 14.84
C HIS A 343 5.23 55.73 14.17
N VAL A 344 5.74 54.95 13.21
CA VAL A 344 6.87 55.37 12.39
C VAL A 344 6.39 56.41 11.38
N ALA A 345 7.07 57.55 11.36
CA ALA A 345 6.79 58.60 10.40
C ALA A 345 7.28 58.17 9.01
N PRO A 346 6.40 58.12 7.99
CA PRO A 346 6.79 57.70 6.65
C PRO A 346 7.74 58.72 6.01
N GLY A 347 8.70 58.24 5.22
CA GLY A 347 9.63 59.08 4.48
C GLY A 347 10.96 58.39 4.16
N PRO A 348 11.90 59.08 3.50
CA PRO A 348 13.16 58.50 3.02
C PRO A 348 14.01 57.86 4.12
N LEU A 349 14.01 58.44 5.34
CA LEU A 349 14.73 57.86 6.48
C LEU A 349 14.11 56.52 6.93
N ALA A 350 12.79 56.42 6.98
CA ALA A 350 12.13 55.17 7.34
C ALA A 350 12.44 54.09 6.30
N ASP A 351 12.34 54.41 5.01
CA ASP A 351 12.64 53.48 3.92
C ASP A 351 14.11 53.01 3.95
N PHE A 352 15.05 53.91 4.26
CA PHE A 352 16.47 53.59 4.46
C PHE A 352 16.67 52.63 5.64
N LEU A 353 16.06 52.89 6.79
CA LEU A 353 16.17 52.03 7.97
C LEU A 353 15.50 50.66 7.76
N THR A 354 14.40 50.62 7.03
CA THR A 354 13.74 49.37 6.62
C THR A 354 14.66 48.54 5.72
N ALA A 355 15.38 49.17 4.78
CA ALA A 355 16.39 48.49 3.97
C ALA A 355 17.50 47.89 4.86
N ARG A 356 18.08 48.69 5.75
CA ARG A 356 19.14 48.25 6.66
C ARG A 356 18.69 47.17 7.63
N ALA A 357 17.45 47.24 8.10
CA ALA A 357 16.84 46.18 8.90
C ALA A 357 16.66 44.87 8.11
N ALA A 358 16.23 44.92 6.85
CA ALA A 358 16.20 43.71 6.04
C ALA A 358 17.61 43.11 5.85
N ASP A 359 18.61 43.91 5.51
CA ASP A 359 20.00 43.47 5.32
C ASP A 359 20.59 42.84 6.59
N ALA A 360 20.38 43.47 7.74
CA ALA A 360 20.82 42.95 9.04
C ALA A 360 20.11 41.64 9.41
N TYR A 361 18.83 41.48 9.03
CA TYR A 361 18.09 40.24 9.26
C TYR A 361 18.63 39.09 8.40
N VAL A 362 18.92 39.36 7.11
CA VAL A 362 19.54 38.37 6.21
C VAL A 362 20.93 37.98 6.72
N THR A 363 21.69 38.92 7.26
CA THR A 363 23.01 38.67 7.88
C THR A 363 22.88 37.78 9.12
N LEU A 364 21.86 38.00 9.96
CA LEU A 364 21.55 37.13 11.09
C LEU A 364 21.33 35.67 10.69
N LEU A 365 20.58 35.40 9.62
CA LEU A 365 20.35 34.03 9.16
C LEU A 365 21.62 33.42 8.55
N ARG A 366 22.38 34.18 7.76
CA ARG A 366 23.63 33.75 7.12
C ARG A 366 24.68 33.29 8.13
N ASP A 367 24.82 34.06 9.20
CA ASP A 367 25.86 33.86 10.22
C ASP A 367 25.37 32.97 11.38
N TRP A 368 24.12 32.49 11.32
CA TRP A 368 23.55 31.63 12.37
C TRP A 368 24.32 30.33 12.51
N ARG A 369 24.81 30.01 13.71
CA ARG A 369 25.47 28.72 14.02
C ARG A 369 25.01 28.14 15.38
N PRO A 370 24.86 26.81 15.49
CA PRO A 370 24.95 25.79 14.44
C PRO A 370 23.79 25.88 13.44
N VAL A 371 23.99 25.40 12.21
CA VAL A 371 22.92 25.36 11.18
C VAL A 371 22.09 24.11 11.35
N THR A 372 20.94 24.25 11.98
CA THR A 372 19.95 23.18 12.19
C THR A 372 18.67 23.50 11.43
N THR A 373 17.75 22.55 11.32
CA THR A 373 16.41 22.77 10.72
C THR A 373 15.60 23.86 11.43
N GLY A 374 15.91 24.18 12.68
CA GLY A 374 15.27 25.27 13.42
C GLY A 374 15.49 26.65 12.81
N VAL A 375 16.58 26.89 12.06
CA VAL A 375 16.83 28.18 11.39
C VAL A 375 15.72 28.55 10.39
N ILE A 376 15.01 27.55 9.86
CA ILE A 376 13.88 27.73 8.94
C ILE A 376 12.73 28.49 9.64
N ASP A 377 12.62 28.39 10.96
CA ASP A 377 11.58 29.10 11.74
C ASP A 377 11.78 30.62 11.74
N LEU A 378 12.96 31.10 11.33
CA LEU A 378 13.24 32.53 11.11
C LEU A 378 12.76 33.04 9.75
N VAL A 379 12.36 32.18 8.83
CA VAL A 379 11.89 32.61 7.53
C VAL A 379 10.49 33.21 7.68
N PRO A 380 10.28 34.50 7.34
CA PRO A 380 8.97 35.10 7.47
C PRO A 380 7.96 34.52 6.47
N GLY A 381 6.70 34.36 6.90
CA GLY A 381 5.59 34.15 5.97
C GLY A 381 5.34 35.36 5.05
N PRO A 382 4.56 35.19 3.96
CA PRO A 382 4.40 36.20 2.92
C PRO A 382 3.48 37.38 3.29
N LEU A 383 2.67 37.25 4.35
CA LEU A 383 1.72 38.28 4.78
C LEU A 383 2.29 39.05 5.98
N GLY A 384 2.28 40.38 5.88
CA GLY A 384 2.69 41.27 6.97
C GLY A 384 1.56 41.61 7.94
N ALA A 385 1.90 41.87 9.20
CA ALA A 385 0.99 42.32 10.25
C ALA A 385 0.66 43.83 10.17
N GLY A 386 1.43 44.59 9.41
CA GLY A 386 1.29 46.02 9.13
C GLY A 386 2.12 46.42 7.93
N ARG A 387 2.08 47.71 7.53
CA ARG A 387 2.81 48.21 6.35
C ARG A 387 4.32 48.02 6.49
N LEU A 388 4.90 48.45 7.61
CA LEU A 388 6.34 48.35 7.86
C LEU A 388 6.80 46.89 7.88
N ASP A 389 6.04 46.00 8.52
CA ASP A 389 6.30 44.56 8.55
C ASP A 389 6.21 43.94 7.15
N ALA A 390 5.24 44.33 6.32
CA ALA A 390 5.13 43.86 4.94
C ALA A 390 6.33 44.30 4.09
N ASP A 391 6.77 45.56 4.20
CA ASP A 391 7.91 46.10 3.48
C ASP A 391 9.23 45.40 3.89
N LEU A 392 9.41 45.13 5.19
CA LEU A 392 10.54 44.35 5.71
C LEU A 392 10.55 42.93 5.15
N ARG A 393 9.40 42.22 5.21
CA ARG A 393 9.28 40.84 4.72
C ARG A 393 9.58 40.73 3.24
N HIS A 394 9.06 41.67 2.45
CA HIS A 394 9.26 41.67 1.01
C HIS A 394 10.76 41.70 0.66
N ARG A 395 11.50 42.62 1.27
CA ARG A 395 12.96 42.75 1.09
C ARG A 395 13.72 41.52 1.59
N VAL A 396 13.34 40.99 2.76
CA VAL A 396 13.95 39.77 3.31
C VAL A 396 13.74 38.58 2.37
N LEU A 397 12.51 38.36 1.90
CA LEU A 397 12.15 37.24 1.01
C LEU A 397 12.74 37.37 -0.41
N GLU A 398 13.12 38.58 -0.83
CA GLU A 398 13.86 38.79 -2.09
C GLU A 398 15.31 38.31 -2.01
N GLU A 399 15.97 38.49 -0.85
CA GLU A 399 17.40 38.19 -0.65
C GLU A 399 17.68 36.80 -0.06
N LEU A 400 16.78 36.27 0.80
CA LEU A 400 16.97 34.96 1.42
C LEU A 400 17.18 33.81 0.43
N PRO A 401 16.54 33.73 -0.75
CA PRO A 401 16.78 32.66 -1.71
C PRO A 401 18.25 32.53 -2.16
N ARG A 402 19.01 33.62 -2.13
CA ARG A 402 20.43 33.66 -2.51
C ARG A 402 21.39 33.55 -1.32
N THR A 403 20.87 33.46 -0.11
CA THR A 403 21.65 33.44 1.13
C THR A 403 21.86 32.01 1.61
N ALA A 404 23.09 31.64 1.90
CA ALA A 404 23.43 30.32 2.43
C ALA A 404 23.11 30.23 3.93
N PHE A 405 22.02 29.55 4.29
CA PHE A 405 21.64 29.34 5.70
C PHE A 405 20.86 28.04 5.96
N LEU A 406 20.47 27.27 4.93
CA LEU A 406 19.72 26.03 5.11
C LEU A 406 20.64 24.86 5.51
N PRO A 407 20.14 23.90 6.31
CA PRO A 407 20.91 22.71 6.67
C PRO A 407 21.07 21.75 5.49
N ARG A 408 22.13 20.92 5.51
CA ARG A 408 22.33 19.79 4.59
C ARG A 408 21.82 18.49 5.20
N ALA A 409 21.41 17.55 4.36
CA ALA A 409 21.07 16.18 4.78
C ALA A 409 22.30 15.38 5.23
N GLY A 410 23.39 15.46 4.47
CA GLY A 410 24.64 14.75 4.75
C GLY A 410 25.57 15.53 5.68
N ALA A 411 26.41 14.81 6.42
CA ALA A 411 27.55 15.42 7.10
C ALA A 411 28.53 15.95 6.05
N ALA A 412 29.04 17.18 6.23
CA ALA A 412 30.13 17.66 5.38
C ALA A 412 31.32 16.69 5.51
N ALA A 413 31.80 16.16 4.40
CA ALA A 413 33.02 15.36 4.41
C ALA A 413 34.17 16.24 4.94
N GLU A 414 35.10 15.65 5.72
CA GLU A 414 36.21 16.39 6.34
C GLU A 414 37.13 17.10 5.31
N GLU A 415 36.98 16.81 4.02
CA GLU A 415 37.75 17.37 2.90
C GLU A 415 36.99 18.41 2.04
N ASP A 416 35.71 18.70 2.32
CA ASP A 416 34.92 19.67 1.55
C ASP A 416 35.16 21.12 2.04
N GLU A 417 36.00 21.89 1.34
CA GLU A 417 36.12 23.36 1.53
C GLU A 417 34.76 24.08 1.35
N ASP A 418 33.80 23.45 0.64
CA ASP A 418 32.43 23.92 0.38
C ASP A 418 31.37 23.40 1.37
N GLY A 419 31.75 22.75 2.49
CA GLY A 419 30.87 22.12 3.50
C GLY A 419 29.92 23.04 4.30
N GLY A 420 29.61 24.24 3.79
CA GLY A 420 28.78 25.24 4.45
C GLY A 420 27.27 25.09 4.23
N PRO A 421 26.44 25.97 4.83
CA PRO A 421 24.98 25.95 4.66
C PRO A 421 24.54 26.05 3.19
N LEU A 422 23.35 25.52 2.87
CA LEU A 422 22.79 25.59 1.51
C LEU A 422 22.05 26.90 1.27
N ARG A 423 22.09 27.36 0.02
CA ARG A 423 21.23 28.43 -0.47
C ARG A 423 19.88 27.85 -0.88
N PRO A 424 18.74 28.48 -0.56
CA PRO A 424 17.44 27.97 -0.97
C PRO A 424 17.28 27.79 -2.48
N ASP A 425 17.85 28.67 -3.31
CA ASP A 425 17.80 28.58 -4.78
C ASP A 425 18.64 27.44 -5.38
N ARG A 426 19.48 26.79 -4.57
CA ARG A 426 20.31 25.64 -4.93
C ARG A 426 20.00 24.39 -4.12
N ALA A 427 19.05 24.47 -3.19
CA ALA A 427 18.65 23.35 -2.34
C ALA A 427 17.53 22.56 -3.00
N GLU A 428 17.59 21.25 -2.84
CA GLU A 428 16.55 20.33 -3.30
C GLU A 428 15.96 19.57 -2.11
N LEU A 429 14.64 19.41 -2.14
CA LEU A 429 13.89 18.62 -1.19
C LEU A 429 13.33 17.41 -1.92
N VAL A 430 13.63 16.20 -1.44
CA VAL A 430 13.11 14.96 -2.02
C VAL A 430 11.75 14.62 -1.43
N GLU A 431 10.72 14.54 -2.25
CA GLU A 431 9.36 14.21 -1.81
C GLU A 431 9.13 12.70 -1.77
N GLY A 432 8.69 12.20 -0.61
CA GLY A 432 8.36 10.79 -0.43
C GLY A 432 9.55 9.88 -0.11
N ALA A 433 10.71 10.44 0.20
CA ALA A 433 11.88 9.70 0.67
C ALA A 433 11.92 9.61 2.21
N SER A 434 12.43 8.50 2.73
CA SER A 434 12.70 8.34 4.16
C SER A 434 13.95 9.14 4.58
N ALA A 435 14.12 9.42 5.88
CA ALA A 435 15.35 10.04 6.38
C ALA A 435 16.59 9.21 6.06
N ALA A 436 16.50 7.87 6.14
CA ALA A 436 17.58 6.98 5.75
C ALA A 436 17.92 7.09 4.26
N ALA A 437 16.90 7.14 3.39
CA ALA A 437 17.09 7.27 1.95
C ALA A 437 17.76 8.60 1.60
N VAL A 438 17.30 9.71 2.19
CA VAL A 438 17.89 11.04 1.96
C VAL A 438 19.34 11.10 2.45
N THR A 439 19.68 10.43 3.56
CA THR A 439 21.08 10.31 4.02
C THR A 439 21.96 9.64 2.98
N VAL A 440 21.58 8.45 2.48
CA VAL A 440 22.38 7.73 1.47
C VAL A 440 22.45 8.51 0.16
N LEU A 441 21.32 9.09 -0.29
CA LEU A 441 21.26 9.92 -1.50
C LEU A 441 22.13 11.18 -1.39
N SER A 442 22.31 11.74 -0.19
CA SER A 442 23.15 12.93 0.00
C SER A 442 24.63 12.71 -0.29
N GLU A 443 25.10 11.45 -0.29
CA GLU A 443 26.47 11.07 -0.72
C GLU A 443 26.67 11.22 -2.24
N VAL A 444 25.60 11.38 -3.01
CA VAL A 444 25.61 11.63 -4.46
C VAL A 444 25.08 13.03 -4.79
N PHE A 445 24.10 13.50 -4.02
CA PHE A 445 23.42 14.78 -4.21
C PHE A 445 23.68 15.71 -3.01
N PRO A 446 24.76 16.52 -3.01
CA PRO A 446 25.14 17.37 -1.87
C PRO A 446 24.17 18.53 -1.59
N ALA A 447 23.26 18.82 -2.54
CA ALA A 447 22.25 19.87 -2.46
C ALA A 447 20.98 19.49 -1.67
N LEU A 448 20.90 18.25 -1.16
CA LEU A 448 19.70 17.76 -0.49
C LEU A 448 19.52 18.35 0.92
N LEU A 449 18.29 18.80 1.21
CA LEU A 449 17.84 19.14 2.55
C LEU A 449 17.50 17.88 3.37
N PRO A 450 17.57 17.94 4.72
CA PRO A 450 17.08 16.86 5.57
C PRO A 450 15.61 16.49 5.27
N ALA A 451 15.28 15.21 5.42
CA ALA A 451 13.91 14.71 5.23
C ALA A 451 12.91 15.29 6.25
N GLY A 452 11.61 15.24 5.94
CA GLY A 452 10.53 15.67 6.85
C GLY A 452 10.19 17.16 6.78
N LEU A 453 10.77 17.88 5.82
CA LEU A 453 10.58 19.33 5.63
C LEU A 453 9.54 19.67 4.54
N GLU A 454 8.88 18.68 3.96
CA GLU A 454 8.03 18.82 2.76
C GLU A 454 6.80 19.68 2.99
N ARG A 455 6.29 19.68 4.22
CA ARG A 455 5.10 20.44 4.61
C ARG A 455 5.40 21.88 4.99
N ARG A 456 6.67 22.27 5.17
CA ARG A 456 7.07 23.63 5.55
C ARG A 456 6.68 24.64 4.48
N ALA A 457 5.94 25.68 4.87
CA ALA A 457 5.51 26.74 3.97
C ALA A 457 6.63 27.75 3.69
N GLU A 458 7.57 27.86 4.62
CA GLU A 458 8.77 28.69 4.57
C GLU A 458 9.65 28.32 3.37
N LEU A 459 9.90 27.03 3.17
CA LEU A 459 10.68 26.55 2.03
C LEU A 459 9.98 26.82 0.68
N ARG A 460 8.64 26.86 0.66
CA ARG A 460 7.87 27.26 -0.54
C ARG A 460 8.01 28.75 -0.81
N ALA A 461 7.96 29.57 0.24
CA ALA A 461 8.17 31.01 0.10
C ALA A 461 9.58 31.35 -0.44
N LEU A 462 10.58 30.52 -0.10
CA LEU A 462 11.95 30.64 -0.60
C LEU A 462 12.19 30.05 -2.00
N GLY A 463 11.20 29.36 -2.58
CA GLY A 463 11.33 28.73 -3.89
C GLY A 463 12.25 27.51 -3.95
N VAL A 464 12.42 26.79 -2.84
CA VAL A 464 13.23 25.55 -2.79
C VAL A 464 12.64 24.50 -3.74
N ALA A 465 13.50 23.90 -4.58
CA ALA A 465 13.09 22.89 -5.54
C ALA A 465 12.58 21.63 -4.84
N ARG A 466 11.47 21.09 -5.35
CA ARG A 466 10.84 19.86 -4.85
C ARG A 466 10.95 18.81 -5.93
N VAL A 467 11.65 17.74 -5.62
CA VAL A 467 11.95 16.68 -6.59
C VAL A 467 11.26 15.40 -6.11
N PRO A 468 10.34 14.81 -6.88
CA PRO A 468 9.80 13.49 -6.59
C PRO A 468 10.92 12.46 -6.46
N LEU A 469 10.74 11.47 -5.58
CA LEU A 469 11.72 10.39 -5.43
C LEU A 469 12.05 9.66 -6.73
N GLY A 470 11.07 9.46 -7.62
CA GLY A 470 11.29 8.83 -8.94
C GLY A 470 12.32 9.59 -9.78
N ASP A 471 12.17 10.91 -9.89
CA ASP A 471 13.11 11.77 -10.64
C ASP A 471 14.52 11.73 -10.03
N ILE A 472 14.66 11.61 -8.71
CA ILE A 472 15.98 11.42 -8.06
C ILE A 472 16.56 10.05 -8.39
N VAL A 473 15.73 8.99 -8.39
CA VAL A 473 16.14 7.64 -8.77
C VAL A 473 16.63 7.60 -10.22
N ASP A 474 15.93 8.27 -11.14
CA ASP A 474 16.33 8.35 -12.54
C ASP A 474 17.67 9.08 -12.73
N ARG A 475 17.97 10.09 -11.90
CA ARG A 475 19.26 10.79 -11.88
C ARG A 475 20.41 9.92 -11.37
N LEU A 476 20.15 8.78 -10.72
CA LEU A 476 21.19 7.82 -10.32
C LEU A 476 21.71 7.00 -11.51
N ALA A 477 21.04 7.05 -12.67
CA ALA A 477 21.53 6.38 -13.88
C ALA A 477 22.93 6.90 -14.25
N GLY A 478 23.91 5.98 -14.30
CA GLY A 478 25.32 6.29 -14.57
C GLY A 478 26.15 6.68 -13.35
N ALA A 479 25.60 6.62 -12.13
CA ALA A 479 26.38 6.80 -10.92
C ALA A 479 27.35 5.62 -10.71
N GLU A 480 28.64 5.91 -10.58
CA GLU A 480 29.65 4.90 -10.23
C GLU A 480 29.76 4.79 -8.71
N ARG A 481 29.21 3.70 -8.17
CA ARG A 481 29.22 3.40 -6.73
C ARG A 481 29.50 1.91 -6.47
N PRO A 482 30.23 1.58 -5.40
CA PRO A 482 30.43 0.21 -4.95
C PRO A 482 29.12 -0.56 -4.71
N ALA A 483 29.14 -1.88 -4.86
CA ALA A 483 27.95 -2.73 -4.71
C ALA A 483 27.31 -2.62 -3.30
N ASP A 484 28.11 -2.49 -2.24
CA ASP A 484 27.64 -2.31 -0.87
C ASP A 484 26.92 -0.97 -0.66
N TRP A 485 27.27 0.07 -1.43
CA TRP A 485 26.56 1.34 -1.42
C TRP A 485 25.14 1.20 -1.96
N TRP A 486 24.98 0.48 -3.09
CA TRP A 486 23.67 0.19 -3.66
C TRP A 486 22.80 -0.62 -2.70
N HIS A 487 23.38 -1.59 -1.99
CA HIS A 487 22.67 -2.33 -0.95
C HIS A 487 22.11 -1.42 0.15
N ARG A 488 22.92 -0.48 0.67
CA ARG A 488 22.45 0.51 1.67
C ARG A 488 21.33 1.38 1.13
N LEU A 489 21.40 1.79 -0.14
CA LEU A 489 20.33 2.56 -0.77
C LEU A 489 19.05 1.73 -0.87
N TYR A 490 19.12 0.46 -1.30
CA TYR A 490 17.95 -0.41 -1.39
C TYR A 490 17.32 -0.68 -0.03
N ASP A 491 18.12 -0.89 1.01
CA ASP A 491 17.64 -1.04 2.38
C ASP A 491 16.93 0.24 2.85
N ALA A 492 17.52 1.41 2.58
CA ALA A 492 16.93 2.70 2.94
C ALA A 492 15.63 3.04 2.18
N LEU A 493 15.46 2.48 0.97
CA LEU A 493 14.26 2.59 0.14
C LEU A 493 13.21 1.50 0.42
N ALA A 494 13.50 0.53 1.28
CA ALA A 494 12.58 -0.54 1.62
C ALA A 494 11.27 0.04 2.21
N GLY A 495 10.12 -0.41 1.67
CA GLY A 495 8.79 0.08 2.05
C GLY A 495 8.30 1.31 1.27
N THR A 496 9.10 1.82 0.33
CA THR A 496 8.66 2.80 -0.66
C THR A 496 7.75 2.13 -1.71
N ASP A 497 6.84 2.92 -2.28
CA ASP A 497 6.00 2.53 -3.42
C ASP A 497 6.85 2.02 -4.61
N PRO A 498 6.68 0.75 -5.05
CA PRO A 498 7.44 0.15 -6.14
C PRO A 498 7.44 0.93 -7.45
N ASP A 499 6.34 1.61 -7.79
CA ASP A 499 6.20 2.32 -9.07
C ASP A 499 7.21 3.47 -9.20
N ARG A 500 7.63 4.04 -8.08
CA ARG A 500 8.62 5.13 -8.01
C ARG A 500 10.07 4.65 -8.11
N LEU A 501 10.29 3.34 -8.08
CA LEU A 501 11.61 2.71 -8.00
C LEU A 501 11.96 1.88 -9.24
N SER A 502 11.14 1.95 -10.29
CA SER A 502 11.31 1.18 -11.52
C SER A 502 12.63 1.47 -12.25
N GLY A 503 13.15 2.69 -12.14
CA GLY A 503 14.42 3.13 -12.72
C GLY A 503 15.67 2.84 -11.86
N LEU A 504 15.56 2.10 -10.75
CA LEU A 504 16.71 1.84 -9.88
C LEU A 504 17.85 1.15 -10.63
N PRO A 505 19.07 1.72 -10.67
CA PRO A 505 20.23 1.06 -11.23
C PRO A 505 20.61 -0.16 -10.41
N VAL A 506 21.01 -1.26 -11.06
CA VAL A 506 21.44 -2.50 -10.40
C VAL A 506 22.83 -2.90 -10.92
N PRO A 507 23.85 -3.01 -10.04
CA PRO A 507 25.17 -3.49 -10.43
C PRO A 507 25.13 -5.01 -10.67
N LEU A 508 25.80 -5.45 -11.75
CA LEU A 508 25.88 -6.85 -12.17
C LEU A 508 27.24 -7.46 -11.79
N THR A 509 27.32 -8.79 -11.84
CA THR A 509 28.55 -9.56 -11.59
C THR A 509 29.70 -9.29 -12.58
N ASP A 510 29.40 -8.76 -13.76
CA ASP A 510 30.38 -8.37 -14.79
C ASP A 510 30.86 -6.91 -14.67
N ASN A 511 30.61 -6.27 -13.53
CA ASN A 511 30.90 -4.87 -13.21
C ASN A 511 30.12 -3.83 -14.04
N ARG A 512 29.15 -4.22 -14.86
CA ARG A 512 28.21 -3.27 -15.50
C ARG A 512 27.09 -2.89 -14.54
N THR A 513 26.45 -1.76 -14.79
CA THR A 513 25.20 -1.36 -14.11
C THR A 513 24.09 -1.26 -15.13
N VAL A 514 22.96 -1.91 -14.86
CA VAL A 514 21.77 -1.83 -15.71
C VAL A 514 20.69 -1.00 -15.03
N VAL A 515 19.88 -0.30 -15.82
CA VAL A 515 18.77 0.51 -15.31
C VAL A 515 17.54 -0.39 -15.18
N GLY A 516 17.01 -0.46 -13.96
CA GLY A 516 15.79 -1.19 -13.63
C GLY A 516 16.05 -2.65 -13.23
N PRO A 517 15.38 -3.16 -12.19
CA PRO A 517 15.61 -4.51 -11.64
C PRO A 517 14.95 -5.64 -12.44
N ARG A 518 14.08 -5.34 -13.41
CA ARG A 518 13.39 -6.35 -14.21
C ARG A 518 14.37 -7.15 -15.08
N HIS A 519 14.12 -8.44 -15.20
CA HIS A 519 14.97 -9.38 -15.95
C HIS A 519 16.39 -9.54 -15.39
N ILE A 520 16.59 -9.21 -14.11
CA ILE A 520 17.83 -9.46 -13.39
C ILE A 520 17.65 -10.70 -12.52
N LEU A 521 18.64 -11.58 -12.57
CA LEU A 521 18.76 -12.76 -11.72
C LEU A 521 19.47 -12.39 -10.42
N LEU A 522 18.85 -12.69 -9.28
CA LEU A 522 19.42 -12.45 -7.96
C LEU A 522 20.14 -13.71 -7.45
N PRO A 523 21.41 -13.62 -7.02
CA PRO A 523 22.09 -14.74 -6.37
C PRO A 523 21.28 -15.27 -5.18
N THR A 524 21.08 -16.58 -5.10
CA THR A 524 20.36 -17.23 -4.00
C THR A 524 21.33 -17.82 -2.97
N ALA A 525 20.81 -18.18 -1.79
CA ALA A 525 21.59 -18.84 -0.75
C ALA A 525 21.87 -20.33 -1.05
N ASP A 526 21.21 -20.90 -2.05
CA ASP A 526 21.19 -22.34 -2.34
C ASP A 526 22.46 -22.86 -3.05
N GLY A 527 23.39 -21.97 -3.39
CA GLY A 527 24.69 -22.32 -3.98
C GLY A 527 25.17 -21.27 -4.99
N PRO A 528 26.45 -21.31 -5.38
CA PRO A 528 26.94 -20.46 -6.47
C PRO A 528 26.24 -20.86 -7.77
N LEU A 529 25.83 -19.86 -8.55
CA LEU A 529 25.33 -20.09 -9.90
C LEU A 529 26.41 -20.75 -10.78
N PRO A 530 26.03 -21.61 -11.74
CA PRO A 530 26.98 -22.18 -12.68
C PRO A 530 27.81 -21.09 -13.37
N PRO A 531 29.11 -21.30 -13.61
CA PRO A 531 29.89 -20.39 -14.43
C PRO A 531 29.30 -20.34 -15.86
N GLY A 532 29.53 -19.23 -16.58
CA GLY A 532 29.12 -19.11 -17.98
C GLY A 532 27.74 -18.51 -18.25
N LEU A 533 26.90 -18.24 -17.24
CA LEU A 533 25.59 -17.59 -17.44
C LEU A 533 25.69 -16.22 -18.14
N ALA A 534 26.76 -15.47 -17.87
CA ALA A 534 27.01 -14.20 -18.55
C ALA A 534 27.33 -14.36 -20.05
N ARG A 535 27.94 -15.49 -20.48
CA ARG A 535 28.19 -15.82 -21.91
C ARG A 535 26.86 -16.10 -22.64
N LEU A 536 25.87 -16.63 -21.93
CA LEU A 536 24.49 -16.74 -22.43
C LEU A 536 23.72 -15.41 -22.40
N GLY A 537 24.34 -14.29 -22.02
CA GLY A 537 23.69 -12.97 -21.97
C GLY A 537 22.74 -12.76 -20.79
N LEU A 538 22.82 -13.62 -19.76
CA LEU A 538 22.03 -13.48 -18.54
C LEU A 538 22.59 -12.38 -17.63
N LYS A 539 21.70 -11.55 -17.08
CA LYS A 539 22.05 -10.43 -16.20
C LYS A 539 21.92 -10.86 -14.75
N VAL A 540 23.05 -11.14 -14.09
CA VAL A 540 23.08 -11.56 -12.68
C VAL A 540 23.54 -10.38 -11.81
N ALA A 541 22.75 -10.01 -10.80
CA ALA A 541 23.09 -8.96 -9.85
C ALA A 541 24.37 -9.29 -9.08
N HIS A 542 25.19 -8.28 -8.80
CA HIS A 542 26.37 -8.43 -7.96
C HIS A 542 25.96 -8.92 -6.55
N PRO A 543 26.63 -9.94 -5.97
CA PRO A 543 26.22 -10.54 -4.69
C PRO A 543 26.14 -9.52 -3.54
N ASP A 544 27.11 -8.61 -3.45
CA ASP A 544 27.11 -7.57 -2.41
C ASP A 544 26.01 -6.50 -2.58
N ALA A 545 25.34 -6.45 -3.73
CA ALA A 545 24.20 -5.57 -3.99
C ALA A 545 22.85 -6.33 -3.98
N ALA A 546 22.86 -7.66 -3.85
CA ALA A 546 21.64 -8.46 -3.82
C ALA A 546 20.79 -8.07 -2.60
N HIS A 547 19.51 -7.76 -2.84
CA HIS A 547 18.62 -7.26 -1.79
C HIS A 547 17.15 -7.64 -2.07
N PRO A 548 16.33 -8.01 -1.07
CA PRO A 548 14.92 -8.40 -1.26
C PRO A 548 14.03 -7.34 -1.90
N LEU A 549 14.42 -6.06 -1.86
CA LEU A 549 13.70 -4.99 -2.58
C LEU A 549 13.73 -5.24 -4.10
N LEU A 550 14.84 -5.71 -4.65
CA LEU A 550 14.97 -5.92 -6.09
C LEU A 550 13.99 -6.99 -6.58
N GLU A 551 13.77 -8.04 -5.77
CA GLU A 551 12.78 -9.09 -6.04
C GLU A 551 11.36 -8.50 -6.12
N LYS A 552 10.99 -7.65 -5.15
CA LYS A 552 9.69 -6.94 -5.16
C LYS A 552 9.49 -6.03 -6.38
N LEU A 553 10.59 -5.57 -6.99
CA LEU A 553 10.57 -4.71 -8.17
C LEU A 553 10.66 -5.49 -9.50
N GLY A 554 10.70 -6.83 -9.44
CA GLY A 554 10.65 -7.71 -10.61
C GLY A 554 11.97 -8.35 -11.00
N ALA A 555 13.00 -8.30 -10.16
CA ALA A 555 14.15 -9.21 -10.27
C ALA A 555 13.71 -10.63 -9.83
N THR A 556 14.33 -11.66 -10.39
CA THR A 556 13.95 -13.05 -10.13
C THR A 556 15.07 -13.75 -9.37
N PRO A 557 14.78 -14.49 -8.28
CA PRO A 557 15.77 -15.37 -7.66
C PRO A 557 16.35 -16.33 -8.71
N ALA A 558 17.67 -16.43 -8.77
CA ALA A 558 18.38 -17.26 -9.73
C ALA A 558 18.36 -18.74 -9.33
N THR A 559 17.17 -19.33 -9.18
CA THR A 559 17.03 -20.78 -8.97
C THR A 559 17.39 -21.53 -10.26
N PRO A 560 17.87 -22.80 -10.20
CA PRO A 560 18.19 -23.57 -11.40
C PRO A 560 17.05 -23.58 -12.44
N ARG A 561 15.81 -23.73 -11.96
CA ARG A 561 14.59 -23.67 -12.78
C ARG A 561 14.33 -22.30 -13.40
N ALA A 562 14.53 -21.21 -12.65
CA ALA A 562 14.36 -19.86 -13.17
C ALA A 562 15.41 -19.52 -14.23
N VAL A 563 16.63 -20.06 -14.11
CA VAL A 563 17.68 -19.93 -15.13
C VAL A 563 17.33 -20.71 -16.39
N LEU A 564 16.92 -21.98 -16.25
CA LEU A 564 16.54 -22.84 -17.39
C LEU A 564 15.45 -22.25 -18.27
N THR A 565 14.45 -21.65 -17.65
CA THR A 565 13.26 -21.11 -18.34
C THR A 565 13.51 -19.72 -18.96
N THR A 566 14.75 -19.21 -18.90
CA THR A 566 15.09 -17.96 -19.56
C THR A 566 15.07 -18.12 -21.09
N PRO A 567 14.61 -17.09 -21.84
CA PRO A 567 14.64 -17.11 -23.30
C PRO A 567 16.03 -17.39 -23.88
N GLN A 568 17.07 -16.92 -23.19
CA GLN A 568 18.46 -17.12 -23.58
C GLN A 568 18.90 -18.59 -23.54
N VAL A 569 18.57 -19.30 -22.46
CA VAL A 569 18.88 -20.73 -22.35
C VAL A 569 18.06 -21.53 -23.36
N ARG A 570 16.76 -21.20 -23.52
CA ARG A 570 15.90 -21.86 -24.51
C ARG A 570 16.41 -21.70 -25.94
N ALA A 571 16.85 -20.50 -26.30
CA ALA A 571 17.44 -20.23 -27.61
C ALA A 571 18.77 -20.97 -27.82
N ALA A 572 19.60 -21.07 -26.76
CA ALA A 572 20.86 -21.82 -26.84
C ALA A 572 20.64 -23.33 -27.05
N VAL A 573 19.65 -23.92 -26.37
CA VAL A 573 19.29 -25.34 -26.54
C VAL A 573 18.72 -25.60 -27.94
N ALA A 574 17.82 -24.75 -28.42
CA ALA A 574 17.27 -24.89 -29.78
C ALA A 574 18.35 -24.79 -30.87
N ALA A 575 19.40 -23.99 -30.67
CA ALA A 575 20.52 -23.85 -31.60
C ALA A 575 21.68 -24.84 -31.32
N SER A 576 21.51 -25.81 -30.42
CA SER A 576 22.61 -26.67 -29.96
C SER A 576 23.15 -27.62 -31.05
N MET A 577 22.31 -28.00 -32.01
CA MET A 577 22.70 -28.78 -33.20
C MET A 577 23.56 -27.94 -34.18
N ASP A 578 23.17 -26.69 -34.45
CA ASP A 578 23.88 -25.78 -35.36
C ASP A 578 25.22 -25.26 -34.81
N ALA A 579 25.38 -25.29 -33.48
CA ALA A 579 26.53 -24.73 -32.79
C ALA A 579 27.87 -25.43 -33.12
N GLN A 580 27.85 -26.61 -33.74
CA GLN A 580 29.07 -27.26 -34.25
C GLN A 580 29.69 -26.55 -35.47
N GLU A 581 28.92 -25.75 -36.22
CA GLU A 581 29.41 -25.10 -37.44
C GLU A 581 30.02 -23.71 -37.20
N ILE A 582 29.78 -23.11 -36.03
CA ILE A 582 30.19 -21.74 -35.70
C ILE A 582 31.50 -21.75 -34.91
N TRP A 583 32.63 -21.52 -35.58
CA TRP A 583 33.90 -21.23 -34.91
C TRP A 583 33.90 -19.80 -34.36
N ASP A 584 33.61 -19.64 -33.06
CA ASP A 584 33.75 -18.35 -32.36
C ASP A 584 35.21 -18.12 -31.90
N GLU A 585 35.97 -17.33 -32.67
CA GLU A 585 37.37 -16.97 -32.33
C GLU A 585 37.49 -16.16 -31.02
N ASP A 586 36.41 -15.52 -30.54
CA ASP A 586 36.40 -14.63 -29.37
C ASP A 586 35.92 -15.30 -28.06
N GLY A 587 35.49 -16.58 -28.10
CA GLY A 587 35.09 -17.37 -26.92
C GLY A 587 33.83 -16.85 -26.21
N THR A 588 32.97 -16.14 -26.93
CA THR A 588 31.80 -15.44 -26.38
C THR A 588 30.57 -16.34 -26.22
N THR A 589 30.45 -17.45 -26.96
CA THR A 589 29.38 -18.46 -26.84
C THR A 589 29.89 -19.77 -26.21
N LEU A 590 29.01 -20.52 -25.53
CA LEU A 590 29.32 -21.87 -25.03
C LEU A 590 29.38 -22.85 -26.21
N ASP A 591 30.27 -23.84 -26.15
CA ASP A 591 30.25 -24.97 -27.10
C ASP A 591 29.15 -26.00 -26.73
N PRO A 592 28.81 -26.96 -27.62
CA PRO A 592 27.74 -27.92 -27.36
C PRO A 592 27.93 -28.78 -26.10
N GLU A 593 29.18 -29.17 -25.78
CA GLU A 593 29.47 -29.98 -24.58
C GLU A 593 29.33 -29.15 -23.30
N GLU A 594 29.85 -27.92 -23.28
CA GLU A 594 29.70 -26.94 -22.19
C GLU A 594 28.22 -26.61 -21.96
N LEU A 595 27.44 -26.46 -23.04
CA LEU A 595 25.99 -26.22 -22.97
C LEU A 595 25.25 -27.44 -22.41
N ALA A 596 25.54 -28.65 -22.89
CA ALA A 596 24.94 -29.88 -22.38
C ALA A 596 25.25 -30.08 -20.88
N GLU A 597 26.50 -29.85 -20.45
CA GLU A 597 26.89 -29.95 -19.04
C GLU A 597 26.17 -28.91 -18.17
N LEU A 598 26.02 -27.67 -18.66
CA LEU A 598 25.28 -26.61 -17.98
C LEU A 598 23.78 -26.96 -17.85
N VAL A 599 23.14 -27.38 -18.94
CA VAL A 599 21.72 -27.72 -18.98
C VAL A 599 21.43 -28.93 -18.09
N LEU A 600 22.21 -30.01 -18.20
CA LEU A 600 22.06 -31.20 -17.36
C LEU A 600 22.31 -30.90 -15.88
N THR A 601 23.26 -30.02 -15.56
CA THR A 601 23.46 -29.51 -14.18
C THR A 601 22.22 -28.80 -13.68
N LEU A 602 21.69 -27.85 -14.45
CA LEU A 602 20.52 -27.09 -14.07
C LEU A 602 19.27 -27.99 -13.95
N VAL A 603 19.09 -28.97 -14.85
CA VAL A 603 17.98 -29.94 -14.84
C VAL A 603 18.03 -30.82 -13.59
N ARG A 604 19.22 -31.33 -13.24
CA ARG A 604 19.46 -32.10 -12.02
C ARG A 604 19.16 -31.26 -10.78
N ASP A 605 19.70 -30.05 -10.71
CA ASP A 605 19.58 -29.18 -9.55
C ASP A 605 18.16 -28.58 -9.43
N ALA A 606 17.42 -28.47 -10.54
CA ALA A 606 15.99 -28.15 -10.57
C ALA A 606 15.08 -29.35 -10.26
N ALA A 607 15.64 -30.57 -10.23
CA ALA A 607 14.93 -31.84 -10.07
C ALA A 607 13.75 -32.00 -11.04
N LEU A 608 13.94 -31.62 -12.31
CA LEU A 608 12.89 -31.73 -13.34
C LEU A 608 12.48 -33.19 -13.58
N THR A 609 11.19 -33.40 -13.80
CA THR A 609 10.65 -34.71 -14.18
C THR A 609 10.55 -34.85 -15.72
N PRO A 610 10.59 -36.08 -16.27
CA PRO A 610 10.37 -36.30 -17.70
C PRO A 610 9.07 -35.66 -18.20
N GLY A 611 9.17 -34.92 -19.32
CA GLY A 611 8.03 -34.22 -19.93
C GLY A 611 7.63 -32.89 -19.26
N GLU A 612 8.35 -32.44 -18.23
CA GLU A 612 8.05 -31.18 -17.56
C GLU A 612 8.44 -29.94 -18.38
N GLU A 613 9.56 -30.01 -19.11
CA GLU A 613 10.03 -28.97 -20.04
C GLU A 613 10.34 -29.60 -21.41
N PRO A 614 9.33 -29.95 -22.22
CA PRO A 614 9.49 -30.79 -23.41
C PRO A 614 10.44 -30.23 -24.50
N TRP A 615 10.63 -28.90 -24.54
CA TRP A 615 11.55 -28.23 -25.46
C TRP A 615 13.02 -28.58 -25.23
N LEU A 616 13.36 -29.15 -24.06
CA LEU A 616 14.71 -29.66 -23.79
C LEU A 616 15.09 -30.83 -24.70
N GLY A 617 14.11 -31.48 -25.37
CA GLY A 617 14.33 -32.54 -26.35
C GLY A 617 15.25 -32.14 -27.50
N ALA A 618 15.33 -30.84 -27.81
CA ALA A 618 16.22 -30.27 -28.82
C ALA A 618 17.70 -30.25 -28.41
N LEU A 619 18.03 -30.53 -27.14
CA LEU A 619 19.41 -30.51 -26.66
C LEU A 619 20.22 -31.59 -27.38
N ALA A 620 21.25 -31.17 -28.11
CA ALA A 620 22.20 -32.07 -28.75
C ALA A 620 23.02 -32.84 -27.69
N LEU A 621 22.91 -34.16 -27.71
CA LEU A 621 23.68 -35.08 -26.87
C LEU A 621 24.39 -36.11 -27.77
N PRO A 622 25.56 -36.62 -27.38
CA PRO A 622 26.22 -37.69 -28.13
C PRO A 622 25.41 -38.99 -28.08
N ASP A 623 25.21 -39.63 -29.24
CA ASP A 623 24.74 -41.00 -29.36
C ASP A 623 25.85 -42.04 -29.11
N ASP A 624 25.56 -43.32 -29.27
CA ASP A 624 26.49 -44.44 -29.07
C ASP A 624 27.62 -44.52 -30.12
N GLU A 625 27.56 -43.70 -31.17
CA GLU A 625 28.65 -43.49 -32.15
C GLU A 625 29.40 -42.17 -31.92
N GLY A 626 28.93 -41.33 -30.98
CA GLY A 626 29.48 -40.01 -30.65
C GLY A 626 29.00 -38.88 -31.56
N GLU A 627 27.98 -39.11 -32.38
CA GLU A 627 27.36 -38.07 -33.21
C GLU A 627 26.36 -37.24 -32.37
N PRO A 628 26.28 -35.92 -32.58
CA PRO A 628 25.31 -35.08 -31.89
C PRO A 628 23.89 -35.40 -32.38
N THR A 629 23.06 -35.87 -31.47
CA THR A 629 21.68 -36.25 -31.75
C THR A 629 20.75 -35.56 -30.75
N PRO A 630 19.57 -35.05 -31.17
CA PRO A 630 18.60 -34.47 -30.25
C PRO A 630 18.21 -35.47 -29.16
N ALA A 631 18.16 -35.00 -27.90
CA ALA A 631 17.83 -35.83 -26.76
C ALA A 631 16.51 -36.61 -26.93
N SER A 632 15.51 -36.05 -27.61
CA SER A 632 14.21 -36.69 -27.86
C SER A 632 14.23 -37.88 -28.83
N GLU A 633 15.33 -38.08 -29.56
CA GLU A 633 15.53 -39.18 -30.51
C GLU A 633 16.47 -40.27 -29.98
N LEU A 634 17.00 -40.07 -28.77
CA LEU A 634 17.89 -41.03 -28.13
C LEU A 634 17.12 -41.96 -27.19
N VAL A 635 17.42 -43.25 -27.25
CA VAL A 635 16.92 -44.25 -26.31
C VAL A 635 17.88 -44.38 -25.13
N LEU A 636 17.34 -44.41 -23.91
CA LEU A 636 18.13 -44.67 -22.72
C LEU A 636 18.53 -46.16 -22.68
N PRO A 637 19.84 -46.49 -22.66
CA PRO A 637 20.29 -47.87 -22.62
C PRO A 637 19.77 -48.63 -21.38
N GLY A 638 19.27 -49.84 -21.59
CA GLY A 638 18.71 -50.73 -20.56
C GLY A 638 17.28 -50.39 -20.12
N SER A 639 16.60 -49.45 -20.77
CA SER A 639 15.25 -49.01 -20.41
C SER A 639 14.15 -50.02 -20.77
N ASP A 640 12.93 -49.80 -20.26
CA ASP A 640 11.77 -50.61 -20.62
C ASP A 640 11.36 -50.40 -22.10
N PHE A 641 11.59 -49.20 -22.63
CA PHE A 641 11.32 -48.84 -24.03
C PHE A 641 12.24 -49.56 -25.01
N GLU A 642 13.56 -49.57 -24.74
CA GLU A 642 14.54 -50.29 -25.54
C GLU A 642 14.17 -51.79 -25.70
N GLN A 643 13.54 -52.37 -24.67
CA GLN A 643 13.18 -53.79 -24.64
C GLN A 643 11.87 -54.14 -25.38
N VAL A 644 11.10 -53.15 -25.85
CA VAL A 644 9.84 -53.38 -26.59
C VAL A 644 9.89 -52.95 -28.05
N ILE A 645 10.82 -52.06 -28.43
CA ILE A 645 10.99 -51.64 -29.82
C ILE A 645 11.88 -52.61 -30.61
N ARG A 646 11.75 -52.62 -31.93
CA ARG A 646 12.63 -53.39 -32.82
C ARG A 646 14.07 -52.84 -32.73
N PRO A 647 15.10 -53.72 -32.65
CA PRO A 647 16.49 -53.27 -32.55
C PRO A 647 16.94 -52.44 -33.75
N GLY A 648 17.55 -51.28 -33.49
CA GLY A 648 18.16 -50.41 -34.50
C GLY A 648 17.21 -49.41 -35.17
N GLU A 649 15.96 -49.28 -34.71
CA GLU A 649 15.04 -48.24 -35.19
C GLU A 649 15.38 -46.84 -34.64
N LEU A 650 15.94 -46.75 -33.42
CA LEU A 650 16.39 -45.51 -32.79
C LEU A 650 17.79 -45.67 -32.19
N ALA A 651 18.59 -44.60 -32.20
CA ALA A 651 19.94 -44.58 -31.65
C ALA A 651 19.94 -44.58 -30.11
N CYS A 652 20.96 -45.17 -29.50
CA CYS A 652 21.11 -45.17 -28.05
C CYS A 652 21.92 -43.95 -27.58
N CYS A 653 21.58 -43.39 -26.42
CA CYS A 653 22.40 -42.36 -25.78
C CYS A 653 23.80 -42.91 -25.46
N ASP A 654 24.85 -42.08 -25.60
CA ASP A 654 26.23 -42.45 -25.27
C ASP A 654 26.33 -43.12 -23.88
N PRO A 655 26.91 -44.33 -23.78
CA PRO A 655 26.97 -45.06 -22.51
C PRO A 655 27.78 -44.36 -21.41
N GLU A 656 28.84 -43.62 -21.75
CA GLU A 656 29.65 -42.88 -20.77
C GLU A 656 28.86 -41.69 -20.20
N LEU A 657 28.08 -41.01 -21.04
CA LEU A 657 27.14 -39.96 -20.64
C LEU A 657 26.04 -40.52 -19.72
N ALA A 658 25.47 -41.68 -20.08
CA ALA A 658 24.46 -42.37 -19.29
C ALA A 658 24.97 -42.81 -17.92
N GLU A 659 26.21 -43.32 -17.83
CA GLU A 659 26.85 -43.67 -16.55
C GLU A 659 27.12 -42.43 -15.69
N ARG A 660 27.56 -41.32 -16.31
CA ARG A 660 27.90 -40.08 -15.61
C ARG A 660 26.70 -39.35 -15.02
N TRP A 661 25.63 -39.19 -15.80
CA TRP A 661 24.45 -38.40 -15.40
C TRP A 661 23.32 -39.24 -14.82
N GLY A 662 23.29 -40.54 -15.11
CA GLY A 662 22.19 -41.43 -14.74
C GLY A 662 20.89 -41.11 -15.50
N GLY A 663 19.86 -41.92 -15.26
CA GLY A 663 18.61 -41.83 -16.01
C GLY A 663 17.80 -40.55 -15.76
N GLN A 664 17.84 -39.95 -14.57
CA GLN A 664 16.92 -38.85 -14.23
C GLN A 664 17.17 -37.56 -15.04
N PRO A 665 18.39 -36.98 -15.11
CA PRO A 665 18.61 -35.79 -15.91
C PRO A 665 18.42 -36.03 -17.41
N LEU A 666 18.82 -37.22 -17.90
CA LEU A 666 18.71 -37.58 -19.32
C LEU A 666 17.26 -37.76 -19.77
N THR A 667 16.44 -38.46 -18.99
CA THR A 667 14.99 -38.59 -19.28
C THR A 667 14.24 -37.28 -19.09
N ALA A 668 14.71 -36.38 -18.22
CA ALA A 668 14.15 -35.05 -18.05
C ALA A 668 14.42 -34.11 -19.25
N VAL A 669 15.54 -34.28 -19.96
CA VAL A 669 15.80 -33.55 -21.22
C VAL A 669 15.22 -34.23 -22.45
N GLY A 670 14.60 -35.41 -22.33
CA GLY A 670 13.86 -36.04 -23.43
C GLY A 670 14.35 -37.42 -23.87
N VAL A 671 15.46 -37.94 -23.32
CA VAL A 671 15.97 -39.28 -23.66
C VAL A 671 14.93 -40.35 -23.29
N LEU A 672 14.58 -41.20 -24.24
CA LEU A 672 13.45 -42.11 -24.17
C LEU A 672 13.74 -43.32 -23.28
N ALA A 673 13.09 -43.39 -22.13
CA ALA A 673 13.09 -44.58 -21.25
C ALA A 673 11.74 -45.34 -21.23
N THR A 674 10.71 -44.73 -21.80
CA THR A 674 9.33 -45.22 -22.02
C THR A 674 8.80 -44.55 -23.29
N PHE A 675 7.64 -44.95 -23.80
CA PHE A 675 6.97 -44.23 -24.90
C PHE A 675 6.81 -42.74 -24.59
N ALA A 676 7.01 -41.90 -25.60
CA ALA A 676 6.77 -40.46 -25.52
C ALA A 676 5.32 -40.10 -25.88
N LEU A 677 4.83 -39.02 -25.27
CA LEU A 677 3.53 -38.45 -25.60
C LEU A 677 3.70 -37.25 -26.52
N VAL A 678 2.94 -37.23 -27.60
CA VAL A 678 2.67 -36.02 -28.37
C VAL A 678 1.51 -35.29 -27.70
N ARG A 679 1.71 -34.02 -27.37
CA ARG A 679 0.70 -33.16 -26.75
C ARG A 679 0.55 -31.87 -27.56
N ALA A 680 -0.48 -31.80 -28.37
CA ALA A 680 -0.75 -30.67 -29.24
C ALA A 680 -2.11 -30.03 -28.88
N THR A 681 -2.17 -28.71 -28.87
CA THR A 681 -3.41 -27.96 -28.62
C THR A 681 -3.90 -27.30 -29.89
N ASP A 682 -5.21 -27.17 -30.03
CA ASP A 682 -5.85 -26.52 -31.19
C ASP A 682 -5.39 -27.12 -32.54
N VAL A 683 -5.34 -28.45 -32.62
CA VAL A 683 -4.96 -29.19 -33.83
C VAL A 683 -6.09 -29.12 -34.84
N VAL A 684 -5.82 -28.52 -36.00
CA VAL A 684 -6.76 -28.51 -37.13
C VAL A 684 -6.82 -29.92 -37.70
N LEU A 685 -8.02 -30.51 -37.74
CA LEU A 685 -8.25 -31.85 -38.28
C LEU A 685 -8.42 -31.76 -39.81
N ASP A 686 -7.30 -31.56 -40.49
CA ASP A 686 -7.17 -31.64 -41.94
C ASP A 686 -6.12 -32.71 -42.27
N PRO A 687 -6.48 -33.84 -42.89
CA PRO A 687 -5.54 -34.93 -43.19
C PRO A 687 -4.31 -34.47 -43.99
N ASP A 688 -4.46 -33.47 -44.87
CA ASP A 688 -3.36 -32.96 -45.70
C ASP A 688 -2.35 -32.10 -44.90
N ASP A 689 -2.73 -31.60 -43.71
CA ASP A 689 -1.89 -30.73 -42.86
C ASP A 689 -1.23 -31.50 -41.69
N LEU A 690 -1.48 -32.81 -41.55
CA LEU A 690 -0.94 -33.66 -40.47
C LEU A 690 0.32 -34.44 -40.90
N GLU A 691 1.23 -33.77 -41.61
CA GLU A 691 2.57 -34.27 -41.91
C GLU A 691 3.59 -33.81 -40.84
N PRO A 692 4.68 -34.58 -40.58
CA PRO A 692 5.76 -34.14 -39.69
C PRO A 692 6.33 -32.77 -40.10
N ARG A 693 6.61 -31.92 -39.13
CA ARG A 693 7.23 -30.61 -39.37
C ARG A 693 8.66 -30.75 -39.87
N ASP A 694 9.08 -29.82 -40.74
CA ASP A 694 10.46 -29.72 -41.25
C ASP A 694 11.37 -29.05 -40.20
N THR A 695 11.70 -29.81 -39.14
CA THR A 695 12.58 -29.41 -38.03
C THR A 695 13.69 -30.44 -37.81
N ASP A 696 14.82 -30.01 -37.25
CA ASP A 696 15.99 -30.89 -37.01
C ASP A 696 15.80 -31.89 -35.86
N TRP A 697 14.63 -31.89 -35.21
CA TRP A 697 14.29 -32.78 -34.11
C TRP A 697 12.76 -32.98 -34.01
N ALA A 698 12.32 -34.10 -33.42
CA ALA A 698 10.91 -34.37 -33.13
C ALA A 698 10.33 -33.46 -32.05
N GLU A 699 9.60 -32.41 -32.48
CA GLU A 699 8.92 -31.51 -31.56
C GLU A 699 7.80 -32.22 -30.77
N PRO A 700 7.68 -32.01 -29.45
CA PRO A 700 6.78 -32.76 -28.57
C PRO A 700 5.30 -32.46 -28.79
N ASP A 701 4.97 -31.40 -29.53
CA ASP A 701 3.63 -30.98 -29.88
C ASP A 701 3.34 -31.14 -31.39
N ASP A 702 4.15 -31.93 -32.09
CA ASP A 702 3.94 -32.24 -33.51
C ASP A 702 3.08 -33.50 -33.69
N PRO A 703 1.80 -33.38 -34.09
CA PRO A 703 0.95 -34.52 -34.37
C PRO A 703 1.42 -35.34 -35.59
N GLY A 704 2.20 -34.75 -36.49
CA GLY A 704 2.71 -35.43 -37.68
C GLY A 704 3.67 -36.58 -37.37
N LEU A 705 4.24 -36.62 -36.16
CA LEU A 705 5.08 -37.72 -35.67
C LEU A 705 4.31 -39.02 -35.41
N LEU A 706 2.97 -39.00 -35.46
CA LEU A 706 2.12 -40.14 -35.18
C LEU A 706 1.88 -40.97 -36.46
N ASP A 707 2.11 -42.28 -36.38
CA ASP A 707 1.88 -43.22 -37.49
C ASP A 707 0.42 -43.22 -37.99
N ALA A 708 0.21 -43.03 -39.30
CA ALA A 708 -1.12 -43.01 -39.92
C ALA A 708 -2.14 -42.03 -39.27
N VAL A 709 -1.65 -40.89 -38.76
CA VAL A 709 -2.49 -39.85 -38.13
C VAL A 709 -3.47 -39.19 -39.10
N ASP A 710 -3.12 -39.12 -40.37
CA ASP A 710 -3.98 -38.72 -41.48
C ASP A 710 -5.21 -39.64 -41.58
N VAL A 711 -5.02 -40.95 -41.49
CA VAL A 711 -6.10 -41.95 -41.52
C VAL A 711 -6.98 -41.86 -40.26
N TRP A 712 -6.39 -41.60 -39.09
CA TRP A 712 -7.17 -41.32 -37.88
C TRP A 712 -8.02 -40.06 -38.04
N CYS A 713 -7.47 -39.02 -38.64
CA CYS A 713 -8.18 -37.78 -38.93
C CYS A 713 -9.38 -38.02 -39.86
N GLU A 714 -9.20 -38.79 -40.93
CA GLU A 714 -10.30 -39.20 -41.83
C GLU A 714 -11.41 -39.96 -41.08
N ASP A 715 -11.06 -40.95 -40.24
CA ASP A 715 -12.05 -41.70 -39.44
C ASP A 715 -12.83 -40.80 -38.47
N VAL A 716 -12.17 -39.80 -37.90
CA VAL A 716 -12.82 -38.80 -37.05
C VAL A 716 -13.77 -37.92 -37.87
N LEU A 717 -13.36 -37.44 -39.03
CA LEU A 717 -14.19 -36.59 -39.90
C LEU A 717 -15.44 -37.32 -40.39
N ASP A 718 -15.35 -38.61 -40.70
CA ASP A 718 -16.49 -39.45 -41.11
C ASP A 718 -17.58 -39.58 -40.03
N GLN A 719 -17.22 -39.41 -38.75
CA GLN A 719 -18.15 -39.47 -37.61
C GLN A 719 -18.82 -38.12 -37.31
N LEU A 720 -18.37 -37.04 -37.96
CA LEU A 720 -18.84 -35.68 -37.72
C LEU A 720 -19.79 -35.21 -38.84
N PRO A 721 -20.69 -34.25 -38.56
CA PRO A 721 -21.47 -33.62 -39.61
C PRO A 721 -20.55 -32.97 -40.66
N PRO A 722 -20.90 -33.00 -41.95
CA PRO A 722 -20.10 -32.34 -42.98
C PRO A 722 -20.03 -30.82 -42.73
N THR A 723 -18.83 -30.26 -42.78
CA THR A 723 -18.56 -28.83 -42.53
C THR A 723 -17.78 -28.18 -43.67
N ASP A 724 -17.96 -26.87 -43.85
CA ASP A 724 -17.22 -26.08 -44.86
C ASP A 724 -15.79 -25.72 -44.44
N VAL A 725 -15.46 -25.92 -43.16
CA VAL A 725 -14.15 -25.61 -42.55
C VAL A 725 -13.75 -26.81 -41.70
N PRO A 726 -12.45 -27.21 -41.68
CA PRO A 726 -11.99 -28.31 -40.84
C PRO A 726 -12.28 -28.07 -39.35
N PRO A 727 -12.75 -29.09 -38.61
CA PRO A 727 -12.92 -29.01 -37.18
C PRO A 727 -11.57 -29.02 -36.45
N VAL A 728 -11.56 -28.67 -35.16
CA VAL A 728 -10.32 -28.52 -34.37
C VAL A 728 -10.35 -29.43 -33.15
N ALA A 729 -9.36 -30.31 -32.99
CA ALA A 729 -9.14 -31.01 -31.74
C ALA A 729 -8.51 -30.05 -30.72
N THR A 730 -9.24 -29.74 -29.64
CA THR A 730 -8.81 -28.72 -28.66
C THR A 730 -7.53 -29.13 -27.93
N GLU A 731 -7.39 -30.43 -27.68
CA GLU A 731 -6.20 -31.06 -27.11
C GLU A 731 -6.10 -32.47 -27.67
N LEU A 732 -4.95 -32.78 -28.27
CA LEU A 732 -4.56 -34.10 -28.73
C LEU A 732 -3.44 -34.61 -27.82
N VAL A 733 -3.70 -35.72 -27.12
CA VAL A 733 -2.71 -36.47 -26.36
C VAL A 733 -2.59 -37.85 -27.00
N ALA A 734 -1.44 -38.14 -27.59
CA ALA A 734 -1.22 -39.36 -28.36
C ALA A 734 0.14 -39.98 -28.00
N VAL A 735 0.26 -41.28 -28.22
CA VAL A 735 1.51 -42.02 -28.02
C VAL A 735 2.21 -42.15 -29.36
N ARG A 736 3.45 -41.67 -29.48
CA ARG A 736 4.27 -41.86 -30.69
C ARG A 736 4.96 -43.23 -30.70
N ASP A 737 5.47 -43.62 -31.86
CA ASP A 737 6.33 -44.79 -32.05
C ASP A 737 5.68 -46.13 -31.69
N LEU A 738 4.34 -46.25 -31.81
CA LEU A 738 3.62 -47.52 -31.59
C LEU A 738 3.96 -48.57 -32.66
N ASP A 739 4.32 -48.13 -33.86
CA ASP A 739 4.72 -48.93 -35.02
C ASP A 739 6.14 -49.54 -34.89
N LEU A 740 6.95 -48.99 -33.98
CA LEU A 740 8.29 -49.50 -33.68
C LEU A 740 8.27 -50.74 -32.76
N VAL A 741 7.13 -51.07 -32.15
CA VAL A 741 6.99 -52.19 -31.21
C VAL A 741 7.23 -53.52 -31.93
N ASP A 742 8.01 -54.41 -31.29
CA ASP A 742 8.21 -55.79 -31.75
C ASP A 742 6.91 -56.60 -31.53
N ASP A 743 6.50 -57.39 -32.53
CA ASP A 743 5.26 -58.18 -32.52
C ASP A 743 5.16 -59.11 -31.30
N ASP A 744 6.29 -59.66 -30.82
CA ASP A 744 6.32 -60.54 -29.65
C ASP A 744 6.30 -59.78 -28.31
N ALA A 745 6.44 -58.45 -28.33
CA ALA A 745 6.55 -57.58 -27.16
C ALA A 745 5.23 -56.87 -26.77
N TRP A 746 4.15 -57.02 -27.55
CA TRP A 746 2.86 -56.38 -27.27
C TRP A 746 2.30 -56.59 -25.85
N PRO A 747 2.40 -57.77 -25.21
CA PRO A 747 1.96 -57.92 -23.82
C PRO A 747 2.70 -56.99 -22.85
N ARG A 748 4.00 -56.73 -23.09
CA ARG A 748 4.81 -55.80 -22.29
C ARG A 748 4.53 -54.35 -22.67
N ALA A 749 4.38 -54.05 -23.96
CA ALA A 749 4.03 -52.71 -24.43
C ALA A 749 2.67 -52.26 -23.87
N LEU A 750 1.64 -53.11 -23.92
CA LEU A 750 0.32 -52.84 -23.32
C LEU A 750 0.41 -52.63 -21.80
N ALA A 751 1.29 -53.34 -21.09
CA ALA A 751 1.50 -53.15 -19.67
C ALA A 751 2.21 -51.81 -19.32
N LEU A 752 3.01 -51.26 -20.24
CA LEU A 752 3.59 -49.92 -20.12
C LEU A 752 2.53 -48.85 -20.44
N LEU A 753 1.81 -49.03 -21.54
CA LEU A 753 0.73 -48.15 -22.00
C LEU A 753 -0.42 -48.03 -20.99
N ALA A 754 -0.71 -49.09 -20.23
CA ALA A 754 -1.73 -49.07 -19.18
C ALA A 754 -1.32 -48.27 -17.92
N ARG A 755 -0.10 -47.70 -17.86
CA ARG A 755 0.35 -46.88 -16.71
C ARG A 755 0.18 -45.38 -17.03
N PRO A 756 -0.22 -44.55 -16.05
CA PRO A 756 -0.17 -43.09 -16.22
C PRO A 756 1.27 -42.61 -16.50
N PRO A 757 1.46 -41.57 -17.33
CA PRO A 757 0.42 -40.81 -18.04
C PRO A 757 -0.05 -41.43 -19.37
N LEU A 758 0.61 -42.48 -19.88
CA LEU A 758 0.29 -43.10 -21.17
C LEU A 758 -1.15 -43.63 -21.26
N ARG A 759 -1.66 -44.14 -20.13
CA ARG A 759 -3.03 -44.65 -20.00
C ARG A 759 -4.08 -43.64 -20.47
N GLU A 760 -3.87 -42.36 -20.16
CA GLU A 760 -4.80 -41.29 -20.49
C GLU A 760 -4.92 -41.07 -22.00
N ALA A 761 -3.81 -41.24 -22.75
CA ALA A 761 -3.82 -41.14 -24.21
C ALA A 761 -4.67 -42.22 -24.89
N ILE A 762 -5.04 -43.28 -24.15
CA ILE A 762 -5.88 -44.38 -24.65
C ILE A 762 -7.32 -44.22 -24.16
N THR A 763 -7.54 -43.82 -22.90
CA THR A 763 -8.88 -43.84 -22.30
C THR A 763 -9.61 -42.50 -22.38
N ALA A 764 -8.90 -41.37 -22.48
CA ALA A 764 -9.51 -40.05 -22.50
C ALA A 764 -10.01 -39.71 -23.91
N PRO A 765 -11.30 -39.35 -24.09
CA PRO A 765 -11.81 -38.94 -25.40
C PRO A 765 -11.19 -37.62 -25.85
N VAL A 766 -10.94 -37.49 -27.15
CA VAL A 766 -10.48 -36.24 -27.77
C VAL A 766 -11.70 -35.35 -28.00
N ARG A 767 -11.60 -34.09 -27.58
CA ARG A 767 -12.67 -33.11 -27.76
C ARG A 767 -12.44 -32.31 -29.04
N VAL A 768 -13.39 -32.41 -29.96
CA VAL A 768 -13.39 -31.73 -31.25
C VAL A 768 -14.37 -30.57 -31.23
N LEU A 769 -13.89 -29.37 -31.54
CA LEU A 769 -14.66 -28.15 -31.74
C LEU A 769 -15.10 -28.05 -33.21
N LEU A 770 -16.41 -27.98 -33.42
CA LEU A 770 -17.01 -27.78 -34.72
C LEU A 770 -17.10 -26.29 -35.06
N PRO A 771 -17.18 -25.92 -36.36
CA PRO A 771 -17.29 -24.52 -36.80
C PRO A 771 -18.53 -23.78 -36.27
N ASP A 772 -19.57 -24.49 -35.86
CA ASP A 772 -20.78 -23.94 -35.26
C ASP A 772 -20.63 -23.60 -33.75
N GLY A 773 -19.45 -23.85 -33.18
CA GLY A 773 -19.12 -23.64 -31.77
C GLY A 773 -19.55 -24.77 -30.84
N THR A 774 -20.13 -25.85 -31.37
CA THR A 774 -20.45 -27.04 -30.57
C THR A 774 -19.23 -27.97 -30.46
N THR A 775 -19.21 -28.82 -29.42
CA THR A 775 -18.12 -29.80 -29.25
C THR A 775 -18.63 -31.24 -29.30
N ARG A 776 -17.83 -32.11 -29.90
CA ARG A 776 -18.05 -33.55 -29.97
C ARG A 776 -16.85 -34.28 -29.38
N ASN A 777 -17.11 -35.40 -28.71
CA ASN A 777 -16.05 -36.27 -28.23
C ASN A 777 -15.84 -37.38 -29.26
N VAL A 778 -14.58 -37.61 -29.60
CA VAL A 778 -14.16 -38.66 -30.54
C VAL A 778 -13.13 -39.56 -29.87
N ARG A 779 -12.86 -40.71 -30.49
CA ARG A 779 -11.91 -41.68 -29.96
C ARG A 779 -10.49 -41.11 -30.00
N PRO A 780 -9.67 -41.28 -28.95
CA PRO A 780 -8.28 -40.86 -29.00
C PRO A 780 -7.47 -41.74 -29.98
N TYR A 781 -6.45 -41.12 -30.57
CA TYR A 781 -5.59 -41.75 -31.57
C TYR A 781 -5.03 -43.10 -31.11
N ALA A 782 -4.47 -43.20 -29.89
CA ALA A 782 -3.85 -44.45 -29.43
C ALA A 782 -4.88 -45.59 -29.29
N ALA A 783 -6.11 -45.30 -28.88
CA ALA A 783 -7.17 -46.32 -28.83
C ALA A 783 -7.67 -46.72 -30.23
N TRP A 784 -7.73 -45.77 -31.16
CA TRP A 784 -8.04 -46.06 -32.57
C TRP A 784 -6.97 -46.98 -33.18
N TRP A 785 -5.69 -46.62 -33.04
CA TRP A 785 -4.57 -47.37 -33.59
C TRP A 785 -4.54 -48.79 -32.99
N LEU A 786 -4.57 -48.94 -31.66
CA LEU A 786 -4.49 -50.24 -31.00
C LEU A 786 -5.69 -51.16 -31.26
N ARG A 787 -6.87 -50.61 -31.58
CA ARG A 787 -8.09 -51.38 -31.87
C ARG A 787 -8.01 -52.14 -33.19
N ASP A 788 -7.35 -51.56 -34.19
CA ASP A 788 -7.29 -52.10 -35.55
C ASP A 788 -6.01 -52.91 -35.84
N HIS A 789 -5.08 -52.93 -34.87
CA HIS A 789 -3.83 -53.70 -34.92
C HIS A 789 -3.91 -55.01 -34.11
N PRO A 790 -3.13 -56.04 -34.48
CA PRO A 790 -3.17 -57.37 -33.86
C PRO A 790 -2.44 -57.43 -32.49
N VAL A 791 -2.85 -56.59 -31.54
CA VAL A 791 -2.15 -56.37 -30.26
C VAL A 791 -2.55 -57.34 -29.14
N LEU A 792 -3.61 -58.15 -29.32
CA LEU A 792 -4.07 -59.16 -28.35
C LEU A 792 -3.97 -60.57 -28.96
N ASP A 793 -2.95 -61.33 -28.59
CA ASP A 793 -2.66 -62.67 -29.12
C ASP A 793 -2.67 -62.74 -30.67
N GLY A 794 -2.15 -61.72 -31.33
CA GLY A 794 -2.16 -61.61 -32.80
C GLY A 794 -3.55 -61.34 -33.40
N ARG A 795 -4.54 -60.98 -32.57
CA ARG A 795 -5.90 -60.62 -32.99
C ARG A 795 -6.20 -59.15 -32.69
N ARG A 796 -7.13 -58.60 -33.45
CA ARG A 796 -7.68 -57.26 -33.21
C ARG A 796 -8.58 -57.26 -31.97
N PRO A 797 -8.44 -56.32 -31.04
CA PRO A 797 -9.26 -56.28 -29.83
C PRO A 797 -10.77 -56.12 -30.06
N VAL A 798 -11.19 -55.44 -31.14
CA VAL A 798 -12.60 -55.13 -31.41
C VAL A 798 -13.51 -56.37 -31.46
N GLY A 799 -14.59 -56.35 -30.68
CA GLY A 799 -15.63 -57.38 -30.73
C GLY A 799 -15.27 -58.68 -29.99
N LEU A 800 -14.13 -58.72 -29.30
CA LEU A 800 -13.78 -59.74 -28.33
C LEU A 800 -14.42 -59.41 -26.97
N ARG A 801 -14.57 -60.41 -26.10
CA ARG A 801 -14.93 -60.22 -24.70
C ARG A 801 -13.75 -60.56 -23.79
N ALA A 802 -13.67 -59.88 -22.65
CA ALA A 802 -12.68 -60.19 -21.63
C ALA A 802 -12.96 -61.59 -21.05
N ALA A 803 -11.98 -62.49 -21.09
CA ALA A 803 -12.12 -63.82 -20.52
C ALA A 803 -12.41 -63.73 -19.02
N GLY A 804 -13.54 -64.30 -18.58
CA GLY A 804 -14.00 -64.20 -17.18
C GLY A 804 -14.82 -62.94 -16.85
N GLY A 805 -15.18 -62.14 -17.85
CA GLY A 805 -16.11 -61.00 -17.72
C GLY A 805 -17.57 -61.40 -17.52
N ASP A 806 -18.50 -60.48 -17.81
CA ASP A 806 -19.93 -60.64 -17.52
C ASP A 806 -20.54 -61.93 -18.11
N PRO A 807 -21.14 -62.80 -17.28
CA PRO A 807 -21.74 -64.05 -17.73
C PRO A 807 -22.92 -63.85 -18.69
N LEU A 808 -23.58 -62.69 -18.68
CA LEU A 808 -24.68 -62.40 -19.61
C LEU A 808 -24.22 -62.25 -21.07
N LEU A 809 -22.95 -61.92 -21.31
CA LEU A 809 -22.35 -61.85 -22.65
C LEU A 809 -21.81 -63.21 -23.14
N ALA A 810 -21.79 -64.23 -22.27
CA ALA A 810 -21.29 -65.55 -22.62
C ALA A 810 -22.13 -66.19 -23.74
N GLY A 811 -21.44 -66.76 -24.73
CA GLY A 811 -22.06 -67.33 -25.93
C GLY A 811 -22.39 -66.32 -27.02
N LEU A 812 -22.47 -65.01 -26.70
CA LEU A 812 -22.71 -63.93 -27.66
C LEU A 812 -21.41 -63.40 -28.32
N TYR A 813 -20.27 -63.46 -27.61
CA TYR A 813 -18.94 -62.96 -28.03
C TYR A 813 -17.81 -63.97 -27.76
N ASP A 814 -16.66 -63.81 -28.44
CA ASP A 814 -15.48 -64.69 -28.33
C ASP A 814 -14.46 -64.16 -27.29
N ASP A 815 -13.78 -65.05 -26.56
CA ASP A 815 -12.87 -64.69 -25.46
C ASP A 815 -11.46 -64.22 -25.90
N ALA A 816 -10.91 -63.26 -25.15
CA ALA A 816 -9.53 -62.79 -25.20
C ALA A 816 -8.84 -62.86 -23.83
N GLU A 817 -7.56 -63.24 -23.78
CA GLU A 817 -6.76 -63.18 -22.56
C GLU A 817 -6.35 -61.72 -22.29
N THR A 818 -6.77 -61.17 -21.15
CA THR A 818 -6.65 -59.73 -20.87
C THR A 818 -6.10 -59.43 -19.47
N ALA A 819 -5.43 -60.40 -18.83
CA ALA A 819 -5.08 -60.33 -17.41
C ALA A 819 -4.10 -59.21 -17.02
N SER A 820 -3.38 -58.62 -17.99
CA SER A 820 -2.38 -57.57 -17.78
C SER A 820 -2.90 -56.14 -18.01
N VAL A 821 -4.17 -55.98 -18.40
CA VAL A 821 -4.76 -54.70 -18.82
C VAL A 821 -6.07 -54.45 -18.05
N ASP A 822 -6.31 -53.22 -17.62
CA ASP A 822 -7.53 -52.88 -16.88
C ASP A 822 -8.76 -52.70 -17.79
N ASP A 823 -9.95 -52.87 -17.21
CA ASP A 823 -11.24 -52.84 -17.93
C ASP A 823 -11.52 -51.52 -18.67
N GLU A 824 -10.92 -50.39 -18.28
CA GLU A 824 -11.10 -49.11 -18.98
C GLU A 824 -10.29 -49.08 -20.27
N VAL A 825 -9.03 -49.50 -20.21
CA VAL A 825 -8.18 -49.64 -21.40
C VAL A 825 -8.78 -50.70 -22.34
N LEU A 826 -9.20 -51.86 -21.83
CA LEU A 826 -9.85 -52.90 -22.64
C LEU A 826 -11.10 -52.39 -23.36
N ARG A 827 -11.94 -51.59 -22.70
CA ARG A 827 -13.11 -50.96 -23.33
C ARG A 827 -12.70 -49.96 -24.41
N ALA A 828 -11.68 -49.14 -24.17
CA ALA A 828 -11.16 -48.22 -25.18
C ALA A 828 -10.66 -48.95 -26.44
N LEU A 829 -10.06 -50.13 -26.26
CA LEU A 829 -9.66 -51.02 -27.35
C LEU A 829 -10.85 -51.73 -28.04
N GLY A 830 -12.07 -51.67 -27.48
CA GLY A 830 -13.26 -52.32 -28.04
C GLY A 830 -13.55 -53.73 -27.54
N VAL A 831 -12.94 -54.13 -26.41
CA VAL A 831 -13.20 -55.40 -25.73
C VAL A 831 -14.45 -55.26 -24.83
N ARG A 832 -15.38 -56.22 -24.94
CA ARG A 832 -16.63 -56.24 -24.17
C ARG A 832 -16.39 -56.80 -22.77
N THR A 833 -16.64 -55.99 -21.74
CA THR A 833 -16.42 -56.36 -20.32
C THR A 833 -17.73 -56.66 -19.57
N SER A 834 -18.78 -55.85 -19.77
CA SER A 834 -20.10 -56.05 -19.17
C SER A 834 -21.27 -55.56 -20.02
N VAL A 835 -22.48 -56.07 -19.75
CA VAL A 835 -23.72 -55.62 -20.44
C VAL A 835 -23.98 -54.13 -20.23
N PRO A 836 -23.94 -53.57 -18.99
CA PRO A 836 -24.15 -52.13 -18.81
C PRO A 836 -23.10 -51.28 -19.54
N ALA A 837 -21.84 -51.72 -19.56
CA ALA A 837 -20.79 -51.01 -20.28
C ALA A 837 -21.01 -51.03 -21.80
N LEU A 838 -21.43 -52.17 -22.35
CA LEU A 838 -21.81 -52.30 -23.75
C LEU A 838 -23.01 -51.39 -24.08
N LEU A 839 -24.07 -51.42 -23.28
CA LEU A 839 -25.27 -50.61 -23.53
C LEU A 839 -25.02 -49.09 -23.42
N ALA A 840 -24.02 -48.68 -22.63
CA ALA A 840 -23.59 -47.28 -22.56
C ALA A 840 -22.81 -46.81 -23.80
N GLU A 841 -22.29 -47.72 -24.65
CA GLU A 841 -21.64 -47.35 -25.90
C GLU A 841 -22.69 -46.94 -26.96
N PRO A 842 -22.42 -45.89 -27.76
CA PRO A 842 -23.25 -45.57 -28.92
C PRO A 842 -23.40 -46.79 -29.84
N GLY A 843 -24.64 -47.20 -30.10
CA GLY A 843 -24.95 -48.38 -30.91
C GLY A 843 -24.81 -49.74 -30.18
N GLY A 844 -24.43 -49.76 -28.90
CA GLY A 844 -24.25 -50.99 -28.14
C GLY A 844 -25.54 -51.80 -27.95
N ALA A 845 -26.69 -51.15 -27.79
CA ALA A 845 -28.00 -51.80 -27.78
C ALA A 845 -28.30 -52.49 -29.12
N ALA A 846 -27.99 -51.83 -30.24
CA ALA A 846 -28.17 -52.41 -31.58
C ALA A 846 -27.22 -53.59 -31.82
N GLU A 847 -25.97 -53.50 -31.36
CA GLU A 847 -25.00 -54.62 -31.38
C GLU A 847 -25.53 -55.81 -30.58
N LEU A 848 -25.98 -55.59 -29.35
CA LEU A 848 -26.52 -56.65 -28.49
C LEU A 848 -27.79 -57.28 -29.06
N LEU A 849 -28.73 -56.48 -29.56
CA LEU A 849 -29.97 -56.98 -30.18
C LEU A 849 -29.68 -57.77 -31.46
N THR A 850 -28.70 -57.34 -32.25
CA THR A 850 -28.22 -58.10 -33.42
C THR A 850 -27.68 -59.45 -33.00
N ARG A 851 -26.87 -59.51 -31.93
CA ARG A 851 -26.38 -60.77 -31.36
C ARG A 851 -27.50 -61.64 -30.77
N LEU A 852 -28.51 -61.04 -30.16
CA LEU A 852 -29.69 -61.76 -29.63
C LEU A 852 -30.60 -62.30 -30.73
N ALA A 853 -30.63 -61.67 -31.91
CA ALA A 853 -31.39 -62.14 -33.08
C ALA A 853 -30.68 -63.26 -33.86
N ASP A 854 -29.41 -63.58 -33.55
CA ASP A 854 -28.63 -64.63 -34.22
C ASP A 854 -28.98 -66.04 -33.69
N PRO A 855 -29.68 -66.90 -34.45
CA PRO A 855 -30.10 -68.22 -33.97
C PRO A 855 -28.94 -69.15 -33.58
N ASP A 856 -27.73 -68.92 -34.10
CA ASP A 856 -26.55 -69.74 -33.82
C ASP A 856 -25.91 -69.42 -32.45
N ARG A 857 -26.36 -68.32 -31.81
CA ARG A 857 -25.90 -67.92 -30.48
C ARG A 857 -26.79 -68.51 -29.38
N PRO A 858 -26.24 -69.31 -28.44
CA PRO A 858 -27.02 -69.91 -27.37
C PRO A 858 -27.38 -68.87 -26.29
N VAL A 859 -28.66 -68.84 -25.88
CA VAL A 859 -29.16 -67.96 -24.80
C VAL A 859 -30.17 -68.73 -23.94
N THR A 860 -30.02 -68.67 -22.62
CA THR A 860 -30.96 -69.33 -21.69
C THR A 860 -32.17 -68.43 -21.37
N PRO A 861 -33.34 -68.97 -20.95
CA PRO A 861 -34.48 -68.14 -20.54
C PRO A 861 -34.15 -67.15 -19.41
N ALA A 862 -33.31 -67.54 -18.46
CA ALA A 862 -32.89 -66.68 -17.35
C ALA A 862 -31.96 -65.55 -17.82
N GLN A 863 -31.00 -65.86 -18.70
CA GLN A 863 -30.13 -64.87 -19.34
C GLN A 863 -30.95 -63.90 -20.21
N LEU A 864 -31.92 -64.42 -20.97
CA LEU A 864 -32.82 -63.62 -21.80
C LEU A 864 -33.67 -62.65 -20.96
N ARG A 865 -34.25 -63.13 -19.84
CA ARG A 865 -34.97 -62.28 -18.89
C ARG A 865 -34.07 -61.17 -18.32
N ALA A 866 -32.83 -61.50 -17.95
CA ALA A 866 -31.90 -60.51 -17.41
C ALA A 866 -31.49 -59.47 -18.45
N LEU A 867 -31.16 -59.90 -19.68
CA LEU A 867 -30.83 -58.99 -20.78
C LEU A 867 -32.01 -58.10 -21.17
N TYR A 868 -33.24 -58.62 -21.16
CA TYR A 868 -34.43 -57.79 -21.37
C TYR A 868 -34.74 -56.85 -20.23
N ALA A 869 -34.39 -57.17 -18.99
CA ALA A 869 -34.47 -56.21 -17.90
C ALA A 869 -33.47 -55.05 -18.08
N GLU A 870 -32.23 -55.33 -18.49
CA GLU A 870 -31.24 -54.29 -18.80
C GLU A 870 -31.68 -53.42 -19.98
N LEU A 871 -32.24 -54.03 -21.04
CA LEU A 871 -32.77 -53.30 -22.19
C LEU A 871 -34.00 -52.46 -21.85
N ALA A 872 -34.91 -52.97 -21.01
CA ALA A 872 -36.12 -52.25 -20.58
C ALA A 872 -35.82 -50.93 -19.86
N ALA A 873 -34.61 -50.75 -19.35
CA ALA A 873 -34.18 -49.50 -18.71
C ALA A 873 -33.76 -48.41 -19.72
N LEU A 874 -33.64 -48.73 -21.01
CA LEU A 874 -33.24 -47.79 -22.05
C LEU A 874 -34.41 -46.92 -22.54
N ASP A 875 -34.09 -45.72 -23.02
CA ASP A 875 -35.07 -44.88 -23.73
C ASP A 875 -35.42 -45.53 -25.09
N PRO A 876 -36.71 -45.79 -25.38
CA PRO A 876 -37.13 -46.31 -26.68
C PRO A 876 -36.64 -45.52 -27.89
N ALA A 877 -36.37 -44.22 -27.75
CA ALA A 877 -35.82 -43.39 -28.82
C ALA A 877 -34.36 -43.71 -29.17
N GLU A 878 -33.61 -44.31 -28.24
CA GLU A 878 -32.19 -44.65 -28.40
C GLU A 878 -31.97 -46.07 -28.95
N VAL A 879 -33.02 -46.88 -29.02
CA VAL A 879 -32.96 -48.27 -29.46
C VAL A 879 -33.46 -48.41 -30.89
N THR A 880 -32.60 -48.92 -31.77
CA THR A 880 -33.04 -49.33 -33.11
C THR A 880 -33.76 -50.67 -33.03
N LEU A 881 -35.07 -50.66 -33.31
CA LEU A 881 -35.93 -51.84 -33.22
C LEU A 881 -35.49 -52.94 -34.20
N PRO A 882 -35.28 -54.19 -33.72
CA PRO A 882 -35.00 -55.31 -34.59
C PRO A 882 -36.29 -55.88 -35.19
N GLU A 883 -36.21 -56.41 -36.41
CA GLU A 883 -37.34 -57.14 -37.04
C GLU A 883 -37.66 -58.48 -36.32
N ARG A 884 -36.72 -58.98 -35.51
CA ARG A 884 -36.80 -60.27 -34.84
C ARG A 884 -36.41 -60.15 -33.38
N LEU A 885 -37.16 -60.84 -32.52
CA LEU A 885 -36.93 -60.89 -31.08
C LEU A 885 -36.70 -62.34 -30.63
N ARG A 886 -36.04 -62.51 -29.49
CA ARG A 886 -35.88 -63.82 -28.87
C ARG A 886 -36.96 -63.99 -27.82
N ALA A 887 -37.86 -64.95 -27.99
CA ALA A 887 -39.00 -65.18 -27.11
C ALA A 887 -39.03 -66.61 -26.58
N VAL A 888 -39.84 -66.84 -25.54
CA VAL A 888 -40.13 -68.18 -25.00
C VAL A 888 -41.48 -68.63 -25.55
N VAL A 889 -41.48 -69.74 -26.29
CA VAL A 889 -42.70 -70.40 -26.81
C VAL A 889 -42.81 -71.76 -26.15
N ASP A 890 -43.86 -71.97 -25.36
CA ASP A 890 -44.11 -73.23 -24.63
C ASP A 890 -42.88 -73.77 -23.85
N GLY A 891 -42.07 -72.87 -23.28
CA GLY A 891 -40.89 -73.20 -22.48
C GLY A 891 -39.55 -73.25 -23.25
N GLU A 892 -39.55 -73.10 -24.56
CA GLU A 892 -38.33 -73.09 -25.39
C GLU A 892 -37.99 -71.69 -25.91
N VAL A 893 -36.69 -71.33 -25.88
CA VAL A 893 -36.19 -70.05 -26.40
C VAL A 893 -36.05 -70.13 -27.93
N ARG A 894 -36.73 -69.23 -28.65
CA ARG A 894 -36.72 -69.17 -30.12
C ARG A 894 -36.62 -67.73 -30.61
N VAL A 895 -36.03 -67.53 -31.79
CA VAL A 895 -36.13 -66.25 -32.49
C VAL A 895 -37.48 -66.23 -33.22
N VAL A 896 -38.28 -65.19 -32.98
CA VAL A 896 -39.62 -64.99 -33.55
C VAL A 896 -39.71 -63.63 -34.23
N ASP A 897 -40.74 -63.44 -35.04
CA ASP A 897 -41.09 -62.11 -35.56
C ASP A 897 -41.53 -61.22 -34.39
N ALA A 898 -41.07 -59.96 -34.37
CA ALA A 898 -41.44 -59.02 -33.32
C ALA A 898 -42.97 -58.83 -33.22
N ALA A 899 -43.70 -58.93 -34.34
CA ALA A 899 -45.16 -58.77 -34.37
C ALA A 899 -45.94 -59.91 -33.68
N ASP A 900 -45.32 -61.09 -33.53
CA ASP A 900 -45.93 -62.27 -32.89
C ASP A 900 -45.61 -62.35 -31.39
N ALA A 901 -44.73 -61.48 -30.89
CA ALA A 901 -44.27 -61.48 -29.51
C ALA A 901 -45.23 -60.71 -28.59
N LEU A 902 -45.38 -61.20 -27.36
CA LEU A 902 -46.16 -60.57 -26.30
C LEU A 902 -45.32 -60.50 -25.03
N VAL A 903 -45.44 -59.42 -24.26
CA VAL A 903 -44.80 -59.37 -22.94
C VAL A 903 -45.63 -60.14 -21.92
N ALA A 904 -45.00 -61.03 -21.16
CA ALA A 904 -45.65 -61.80 -20.10
C ALA A 904 -45.85 -60.94 -18.84
N ASP A 905 -46.93 -60.15 -18.80
CA ASP A 905 -47.22 -59.19 -17.72
C ASP A 905 -48.28 -59.66 -16.71
N ALA A 906 -49.05 -60.70 -17.02
CA ALA A 906 -50.19 -61.14 -16.21
C ALA A 906 -50.09 -62.65 -15.91
N PRO A 907 -49.58 -63.05 -14.72
CA PRO A 907 -49.37 -64.46 -14.41
C PRO A 907 -50.67 -65.25 -14.25
N ASP A 908 -51.76 -64.61 -13.85
CA ASP A 908 -53.11 -65.22 -13.79
C ASP A 908 -53.64 -65.63 -15.17
N LEU A 909 -53.11 -65.06 -16.26
CA LEU A 909 -53.50 -65.37 -17.63
C LEU A 909 -52.58 -66.38 -18.32
N LEU A 910 -51.47 -66.80 -17.69
CA LEU A 910 -50.54 -67.78 -18.27
C LEU A 910 -51.21 -69.12 -18.66
N PRO A 911 -52.18 -69.67 -17.91
CA PRO A 911 -52.91 -70.87 -18.34
C PRO A 911 -53.64 -70.70 -19.68
N LEU A 912 -53.94 -69.46 -20.09
CA LEU A 912 -54.61 -69.11 -21.35
C LEU A 912 -53.63 -68.74 -22.48
N ALA A 913 -52.31 -68.76 -22.22
CA ALA A 913 -51.27 -68.27 -23.13
C ALA A 913 -50.62 -69.34 -24.03
N ALA A 914 -51.14 -70.57 -24.04
CA ALA A 914 -50.57 -71.69 -24.80
C ALA A 914 -50.32 -71.35 -26.28
N GLY A 915 -49.12 -71.69 -26.78
CA GLY A 915 -48.71 -71.45 -28.17
C GLY A 915 -48.34 -70.01 -28.53
N ARG A 916 -48.33 -69.07 -27.57
CA ARG A 916 -47.94 -67.67 -27.80
C ARG A 916 -46.45 -67.46 -27.53
N ALA A 917 -45.82 -66.54 -28.25
CA ALA A 917 -44.42 -66.16 -28.03
C ALA A 917 -44.34 -65.10 -26.92
N LEU A 918 -43.77 -65.48 -25.78
CA LEU A 918 -43.72 -64.64 -24.60
C LEU A 918 -42.32 -64.09 -24.37
N LEU A 919 -42.20 -62.76 -24.26
CA LEU A 919 -41.00 -62.10 -23.79
C LEU A 919 -40.98 -62.18 -22.26
N PRO A 920 -39.98 -62.86 -21.65
CA PRO A 920 -39.92 -62.97 -20.21
C PRO A 920 -39.53 -61.61 -19.62
N ALA A 921 -40.44 -61.02 -18.83
CA ALA A 921 -40.22 -59.75 -18.14
C ALA A 921 -40.36 -59.92 -16.62
N GLY A 922 -39.66 -59.07 -15.87
CA GLY A 922 -40.01 -58.86 -14.46
C GLY A 922 -41.33 -58.07 -14.36
N PRO A 923 -42.16 -58.28 -13.31
CA PRO A 923 -43.43 -57.57 -13.16
C PRO A 923 -43.31 -56.04 -13.24
N GLY A 924 -42.20 -55.48 -12.74
CA GLY A 924 -41.93 -54.04 -12.77
C GLY A 924 -41.28 -53.50 -14.05
N TYR A 925 -41.04 -54.34 -15.07
CA TYR A 925 -40.44 -53.94 -16.36
C TYR A 925 -41.31 -54.28 -17.57
N ALA A 926 -42.49 -54.88 -17.34
CA ALA A 926 -43.29 -55.42 -18.42
C ALA A 926 -43.93 -54.33 -19.31
N VAL A 927 -44.21 -53.16 -18.74
CA VAL A 927 -44.77 -52.02 -19.49
C VAL A 927 -43.66 -51.36 -20.30
N GLU A 928 -42.52 -51.12 -19.69
CA GLU A 928 -41.34 -50.49 -20.29
C GLU A 928 -40.81 -51.36 -21.43
N LEU A 929 -40.73 -52.68 -21.24
CA LEU A 929 -40.31 -53.60 -22.29
C LEU A 929 -41.30 -53.66 -23.46
N ALA A 930 -42.60 -53.58 -23.18
CA ALA A 930 -43.65 -53.54 -24.20
C ALA A 930 -43.57 -52.24 -25.02
N GLU A 931 -43.33 -51.11 -24.36
CA GLU A 931 -43.13 -49.81 -25.01
C GLU A 931 -41.83 -49.78 -25.82
N LEU A 932 -40.73 -50.26 -25.25
CA LEU A 932 -39.41 -50.34 -25.88
C LEU A 932 -39.46 -51.10 -27.20
N PHE A 933 -40.08 -52.28 -27.21
CA PHE A 933 -40.18 -53.12 -28.41
C PHE A 933 -41.44 -52.87 -29.24
N GLN A 934 -42.35 -52.00 -28.77
CA GLN A 934 -43.65 -51.73 -29.38
C GLN A 934 -44.51 -52.99 -29.59
N VAL A 935 -44.54 -53.89 -28.59
CA VAL A 935 -45.30 -55.15 -28.62
C VAL A 935 -46.40 -55.18 -27.55
N PRO A 936 -47.55 -55.86 -27.77
CA PRO A 936 -48.63 -55.89 -26.77
C PRO A 936 -48.29 -56.68 -25.51
N ARG A 937 -48.99 -56.37 -24.43
CA ARG A 937 -48.95 -57.14 -23.18
C ARG A 937 -49.95 -58.29 -23.18
N LEU A 938 -49.66 -59.37 -22.45
CA LEU A 938 -50.54 -60.53 -22.36
C LEU A 938 -51.92 -60.16 -21.77
N GLY A 939 -51.96 -59.31 -20.75
CA GLY A 939 -53.20 -58.83 -20.11
C GLY A 939 -54.11 -57.99 -21.03
N GLU A 940 -53.53 -57.28 -21.99
CA GLU A 940 -54.29 -56.54 -23.00
C GLU A 940 -54.82 -57.46 -24.09
N ALA A 941 -54.06 -58.48 -24.44
CA ALA A 941 -54.42 -59.45 -25.45
C ALA A 941 -55.49 -60.45 -24.98
N VAL A 942 -55.65 -60.65 -23.67
CA VAL A 942 -56.52 -61.68 -23.06
C VAL A 942 -57.35 -61.10 -21.89
N PRO A 943 -58.59 -60.60 -22.10
CA PRO A 943 -59.35 -59.86 -21.08
C PRO A 943 -59.94 -60.69 -19.92
N ALA A 944 -60.42 -61.92 -20.19
CA ALA A 944 -60.93 -62.91 -19.21
C ALA A 944 -61.77 -62.34 -18.02
N PRO A 945 -63.01 -61.85 -18.25
CA PRO A 945 -63.89 -61.35 -17.18
C PRO A 945 -64.48 -62.47 -16.32
N VAL A 946 -64.68 -62.23 -15.02
CA VAL A 946 -65.26 -63.20 -14.07
C VAL A 946 -66.78 -63.31 -14.25
N VAL A 947 -67.29 -64.53 -14.39
CA VAL A 947 -68.72 -64.81 -14.62
C VAL A 947 -69.39 -65.62 -13.50
N SER A 948 -68.62 -66.20 -12.58
CA SER A 948 -69.10 -66.89 -11.38
C SER A 948 -69.50 -65.90 -10.27
N ALA A 949 -70.39 -66.33 -9.37
CA ALA A 949 -70.78 -65.57 -8.19
C ALA A 949 -69.98 -66.04 -6.97
N GLY A 950 -69.45 -65.10 -6.18
CA GLY A 950 -68.64 -65.40 -5.00
C GLY A 950 -69.00 -64.54 -3.79
N GLU A 951 -68.48 -64.94 -2.63
CA GLU A 951 -68.72 -64.29 -1.34
C GLU A 951 -67.52 -63.43 -0.90
N PRO A 952 -67.75 -62.17 -0.44
CA PRO A 952 -66.66 -61.29 -0.02
C PRO A 952 -66.09 -61.72 1.35
N HIS A 953 -64.78 -61.80 1.42
CA HIS A 953 -64.00 -62.14 2.60
C HIS A 953 -62.98 -61.05 2.92
N GLU A 954 -62.82 -60.72 4.20
CA GLU A 954 -61.76 -59.79 4.65
C GLU A 954 -60.39 -60.47 4.59
N VAL A 955 -59.37 -59.75 4.15
CA VAL A 955 -57.99 -60.25 4.18
C VAL A 955 -57.48 -60.25 5.63
N PRO A 956 -56.99 -61.40 6.14
CA PRO A 956 -56.46 -61.51 7.50
C PRO A 956 -55.42 -60.43 7.82
N ALA A 957 -55.41 -59.95 9.06
CA ALA A 957 -54.55 -58.86 9.49
C ALA A 957 -53.07 -59.21 9.34
N GLU A 958 -52.71 -60.47 9.61
CA GLU A 958 -51.37 -61.02 9.50
C GLU A 958 -50.89 -61.02 8.04
N VAL A 959 -51.78 -61.30 7.08
CA VAL A 959 -51.47 -61.23 5.64
C VAL A 959 -51.32 -59.79 5.19
N ARG A 960 -52.13 -58.85 5.70
CA ARG A 960 -51.97 -57.42 5.43
C ARG A 960 -50.72 -56.82 6.08
N GLU A 961 -50.23 -57.40 7.19
CA GLU A 961 -48.93 -57.05 7.76
C GLU A 961 -47.77 -57.57 6.89
N LEU A 962 -47.90 -58.76 6.30
CA LEU A 962 -46.95 -59.30 5.33
C LEU A 962 -46.96 -58.55 4.00
N LEU A 963 -48.15 -58.15 3.54
CA LEU A 963 -48.43 -57.45 2.28
C LEU A 963 -49.24 -56.17 2.54
N PRO A 964 -48.59 -55.06 2.95
CA PRO A 964 -49.29 -53.81 3.25
C PRO A 964 -50.08 -53.21 2.09
N GLY A 965 -49.75 -53.59 0.85
CA GLY A 965 -50.44 -53.17 -0.38
C GLY A 965 -51.56 -54.11 -0.85
N ALA A 966 -51.82 -55.22 -0.14
CA ALA A 966 -52.90 -56.12 -0.49
C ALA A 966 -54.27 -55.46 -0.27
N PRO A 967 -55.31 -55.80 -1.06
CA PRO A 967 -56.65 -55.28 -0.87
C PRO A 967 -57.23 -55.66 0.51
N ASP A 968 -58.16 -54.85 1.05
CA ASP A 968 -58.80 -55.14 2.35
C ASP A 968 -59.72 -56.37 2.31
N SER A 969 -60.19 -56.74 1.12
CA SER A 969 -61.08 -57.88 0.91
C SER A 969 -60.84 -58.53 -0.45
N TYR A 970 -61.21 -59.80 -0.56
CA TYR A 970 -61.26 -60.56 -1.80
C TYR A 970 -62.62 -61.26 -1.92
N VAL A 971 -62.95 -61.71 -3.12
CA VAL A 971 -64.18 -62.46 -3.39
C VAL A 971 -63.79 -63.93 -3.58
N GLU A 972 -64.25 -64.79 -2.68
CA GLU A 972 -64.01 -66.23 -2.74
C GLU A 972 -65.13 -66.91 -3.53
N HIS A 973 -64.76 -67.79 -4.44
CA HIS A 973 -65.68 -68.56 -5.30
C HIS A 973 -65.49 -70.05 -5.00
N GLU A 974 -66.58 -70.82 -5.01
CA GLU A 974 -66.48 -72.29 -4.95
C GLU A 974 -65.83 -72.85 -6.23
N GLU A 975 -66.21 -72.31 -7.39
CA GLU A 975 -65.57 -72.50 -8.69
C GLU A 975 -65.43 -71.12 -9.36
N LEU A 976 -64.20 -70.66 -9.61
CA LEU A 976 -63.94 -69.37 -10.26
C LEU A 976 -63.91 -69.56 -11.78
N LEU A 977 -64.99 -69.12 -12.44
CA LEU A 977 -65.14 -69.21 -13.88
C LEU A 977 -64.95 -67.83 -14.52
N VAL A 978 -64.08 -67.77 -15.53
CA VAL A 978 -63.99 -66.62 -16.44
C VAL A 978 -64.81 -66.89 -17.71
N ALA A 979 -64.90 -65.90 -18.60
CA ALA A 979 -65.58 -66.05 -19.89
C ALA A 979 -65.24 -67.39 -20.59
N ASP A 980 -66.23 -67.95 -21.29
CA ASP A 980 -66.19 -69.28 -21.91
C ASP A 980 -66.20 -70.48 -20.93
N GLY A 981 -66.39 -70.22 -19.62
CA GLY A 981 -66.53 -71.25 -18.61
C GLY A 981 -65.21 -71.94 -18.24
N VAL A 982 -64.07 -71.30 -18.53
CA VAL A 982 -62.75 -71.79 -18.13
C VAL A 982 -62.57 -71.52 -16.64
N GLU A 983 -62.19 -72.57 -15.92
CA GLU A 983 -61.86 -72.50 -14.50
C GLU A 983 -60.43 -71.97 -14.31
N VAL A 984 -60.26 -70.98 -13.44
CA VAL A 984 -58.96 -70.43 -13.05
C VAL A 984 -58.86 -70.36 -11.54
N ASP A 985 -57.66 -70.55 -11.00
CA ASP A 985 -57.44 -70.56 -9.55
C ASP A 985 -57.65 -69.17 -8.92
N TRP A 986 -57.28 -68.12 -9.67
CA TRP A 986 -57.45 -66.72 -9.27
C TRP A 986 -57.50 -65.79 -10.47
N ARG A 987 -58.08 -64.61 -10.26
CA ARG A 987 -58.16 -63.52 -11.24
C ARG A 987 -58.13 -62.18 -10.49
N TYR A 988 -57.23 -61.29 -10.90
CA TYR A 988 -57.21 -59.91 -10.39
C TYR A 988 -57.70 -58.94 -11.48
N ALA A 989 -58.96 -58.52 -11.39
CA ALA A 989 -59.62 -57.70 -12.40
C ALA A 989 -60.34 -56.52 -11.76
N ASP A 990 -60.27 -55.34 -12.39
CA ASP A 990 -60.93 -54.11 -11.94
C ASP A 990 -60.66 -53.74 -10.46
N GLY A 991 -59.46 -54.05 -9.97
CA GLY A 991 -59.04 -53.80 -8.58
C GLY A 991 -59.62 -54.80 -7.57
N VAL A 992 -60.33 -55.83 -8.03
CA VAL A 992 -60.94 -56.86 -7.19
C VAL A 992 -60.20 -58.18 -7.40
N LEU A 993 -59.81 -58.81 -6.29
CA LEU A 993 -59.29 -60.17 -6.30
C LEU A 993 -60.45 -61.16 -6.23
N HIS A 994 -60.53 -62.03 -7.24
CA HIS A 994 -61.37 -63.22 -7.26
C HIS A 994 -60.47 -64.45 -7.12
N ALA A 995 -60.81 -65.39 -6.26
CA ALA A 995 -60.04 -66.63 -6.12
C ALA A 995 -60.95 -67.80 -5.75
N ALA A 996 -60.57 -69.02 -6.16
CA ALA A 996 -61.25 -70.26 -5.81
C ALA A 996 -60.39 -71.24 -5.00
N THR A 997 -59.08 -71.03 -4.96
CA THR A 997 -58.14 -71.88 -4.20
C THR A 997 -57.32 -71.03 -3.23
N LEU A 998 -56.79 -71.68 -2.19
CA LEU A 998 -55.93 -71.02 -1.21
C LEU A 998 -54.66 -70.46 -1.88
N GLU A 999 -54.05 -71.24 -2.77
CA GLU A 999 -52.91 -70.83 -3.58
C GLU A 999 -53.28 -69.68 -4.52
N GLY A 1000 -54.50 -69.68 -5.06
CA GLY A 1000 -55.05 -68.60 -5.86
C GLY A 1000 -55.22 -67.30 -5.07
N VAL A 1001 -55.79 -67.38 -3.85
CA VAL A 1001 -55.89 -66.23 -2.94
C VAL A 1001 -54.48 -65.71 -2.65
N ALA A 1002 -53.52 -66.59 -2.36
CA ALA A 1002 -52.16 -66.21 -2.04
C ALA A 1002 -51.42 -65.53 -3.21
N ALA A 1003 -51.50 -66.14 -4.40
CA ALA A 1003 -50.92 -65.60 -5.63
C ALA A 1003 -51.55 -64.26 -6.01
N GLY A 1004 -52.87 -64.15 -5.88
CA GLY A 1004 -53.60 -62.93 -6.19
C GLY A 1004 -53.36 -61.79 -5.22
N LEU A 1005 -53.27 -62.06 -3.92
CA LEU A 1005 -52.92 -61.03 -2.92
C LEU A 1005 -51.48 -60.56 -3.11
N ALA A 1006 -50.55 -61.48 -3.35
CA ALA A 1006 -49.15 -61.16 -3.65
C ALA A 1006 -49.01 -60.33 -4.93
N TRP A 1007 -49.74 -60.70 -5.99
CA TRP A 1007 -49.76 -59.95 -7.24
C TRP A 1007 -50.36 -58.56 -7.08
N ALA A 1008 -51.52 -58.45 -6.44
CA ALA A 1008 -52.19 -57.17 -6.19
C ALA A 1008 -51.33 -56.22 -5.33
N ALA A 1009 -50.54 -56.76 -4.40
CA ALA A 1009 -49.62 -55.99 -3.58
C ALA A 1009 -48.28 -55.65 -4.28
N GLY A 1010 -48.04 -56.13 -5.50
CA GLY A 1010 -46.77 -55.95 -6.21
C GLY A 1010 -45.62 -56.83 -5.71
N GLU A 1011 -45.90 -57.84 -4.89
CA GLU A 1011 -44.93 -58.66 -4.15
C GLU A 1011 -45.01 -60.14 -4.60
N TRP A 1012 -44.95 -60.39 -5.91
CA TRP A 1012 -45.18 -61.71 -6.52
C TRP A 1012 -44.35 -62.86 -5.93
N GLN A 1013 -43.12 -62.56 -5.50
CA GLN A 1013 -42.20 -63.51 -4.89
C GLN A 1013 -42.73 -64.07 -3.56
N ARG A 1014 -43.58 -63.32 -2.84
CA ARG A 1014 -44.11 -63.70 -1.53
C ARG A 1014 -45.34 -64.61 -1.57
N ARG A 1015 -45.85 -64.95 -2.76
CA ARG A 1015 -47.06 -65.79 -2.90
C ARG A 1015 -47.02 -67.11 -2.11
N PHE A 1016 -45.84 -67.72 -1.95
CA PHE A 1016 -45.69 -68.95 -1.19
C PHE A 1016 -45.70 -68.72 0.33
N GLU A 1017 -45.16 -67.59 0.80
CA GLU A 1017 -45.25 -67.18 2.21
C GLU A 1017 -46.70 -66.84 2.57
N VAL A 1018 -47.39 -66.13 1.68
CA VAL A 1018 -48.82 -65.80 1.85
C VAL A 1018 -49.65 -67.08 1.89
N ALA A 1019 -49.37 -68.05 1.02
CA ALA A 1019 -50.06 -69.34 1.04
C ALA A 1019 -49.83 -70.06 2.39
N ALA A 1020 -48.59 -70.11 2.86
CA ALA A 1020 -48.28 -70.71 4.16
C ALA A 1020 -48.97 -70.01 5.33
N LEU A 1021 -49.13 -68.68 5.26
CA LEU A 1021 -49.78 -67.88 6.29
C LEU A 1021 -51.31 -67.98 6.27
N LEU A 1022 -51.90 -68.10 5.08
CA LEU A 1022 -53.34 -68.38 4.92
C LEU A 1022 -53.70 -69.78 5.41
N GLU A 1023 -52.80 -70.75 5.24
CA GLU A 1023 -52.99 -72.13 5.71
C GLU A 1023 -52.84 -72.24 7.24
N ASP A 1024 -51.85 -71.57 7.83
CA ASP A 1024 -51.62 -71.55 9.28
C ASP A 1024 -51.24 -70.15 9.78
N PRO A 1025 -52.22 -69.37 10.28
CA PRO A 1025 -51.98 -68.02 10.81
C PRO A 1025 -51.02 -67.98 12.00
N SER A 1026 -50.81 -69.10 12.71
CA SER A 1026 -49.90 -69.15 13.85
C SER A 1026 -48.42 -69.03 13.45
N ARG A 1027 -48.10 -69.19 12.17
CA ARG A 1027 -46.75 -69.06 11.61
C ARG A 1027 -46.34 -67.61 11.31
N ALA A 1028 -47.20 -66.64 11.61
CA ALA A 1028 -46.93 -65.22 11.38
C ALA A 1028 -45.59 -64.78 12.00
N GLU A 1029 -45.32 -65.14 13.25
CA GLU A 1029 -44.08 -64.76 13.96
C GLU A 1029 -42.83 -65.47 13.40
N GLU A 1030 -42.96 -66.73 12.97
CA GLU A 1030 -41.91 -67.50 12.30
C GLU A 1030 -41.51 -66.85 10.98
N LEU A 1031 -42.50 -66.56 10.11
CA LEU A 1031 -42.28 -65.91 8.81
C LEU A 1031 -41.75 -64.49 8.99
N ALA A 1032 -42.26 -63.72 9.95
CA ALA A 1032 -41.75 -62.38 10.27
C ALA A 1032 -40.29 -62.40 10.75
N THR A 1033 -39.87 -63.46 11.43
CA THR A 1033 -38.47 -63.64 11.87
C THR A 1033 -37.58 -64.07 10.71
N ALA A 1034 -38.03 -64.98 9.84
CA ALA A 1034 -37.27 -65.40 8.66
C ALA A 1034 -36.93 -64.21 7.74
N ARG A 1035 -37.85 -63.24 7.65
CA ARG A 1035 -37.69 -61.99 6.88
C ARG A 1035 -36.56 -61.06 7.34
N TRP A 1036 -35.90 -61.33 8.47
CA TRP A 1036 -34.70 -60.55 8.84
C TRP A 1036 -33.53 -60.75 7.87
N PHE A 1037 -33.61 -61.78 7.01
CA PHE A 1037 -32.55 -62.17 6.09
C PHE A 1037 -32.93 -62.06 4.61
N ASP A 1038 -34.15 -61.58 4.29
CA ASP A 1038 -34.62 -61.30 2.92
C ASP A 1038 -34.11 -59.97 2.36
#